data_AF-A0A9D3NBI3-F1
#
_entry.id   AF-A0A9D3NBI3-F1
#
_cell.length_a   1.000
_cell.length_b   1.000
_cell.length_c   1.000
_cell.angle_alpha   90.00
_cell.angle_beta   90.00
_cell.angle_gamma   90.00
#
_symmetry.space_group_name_H-M   'P 1'
#
loop_
_entity.id
_entity.type
_entity.pdbx_description
1 polymer ?
#
loop_
_entity_poly.entity_id
_entity_poly.type
_entity_poly.pdbx_seq_one_letter_code
_entity_poly.pdbx_strand_id
1 'polypeptide(L)'
;MTTSTENHLWSIDDILGQGATASVYKARTKKTSEVVAVKVFNVASYSRPYEVQMREFEMLRRLNHVNIVKLFTIEEIQTNPKQKVLVMEYCSGGSLLNLLEEPENAFGLPESEFLIVLQCVVHGMNHLRENGVVHRDIKPGNIMRQVGEDGCSIYKLTDFGAARELEDDEKFVSIYGTEEYLHPDMYERAVLRKPQQKAYGVTVDLWSIGVTFYHAATGSLPFIPYGGPRRNKQIMYKITTEKPEGAIAGVQKVENGPIEWSYHLPHSCQLSEGLKMHLVPVLANILEASQEKCWGFDQFFAATMDILQRVKVHVFSLQQATAHTIYIHFYNTVSIFFDEVQTQTGIGAEMQKYLFQGHPHTLEPSMKVINLPPTSAERPIFLLSRRAEKIAALPPREPETQSLPSRFDVVADHTFSKNLVGVIHQFLRTTRLLHKHRDMILQGFYSYIEIVRIDCNTTAHRITMVNMKLLSCLNTEETLDALSQVPLDVPLSSDNMQKLRSIHEKLPVYFSGIREIQNKLQHLHLDVAEHSKTLTQDKCAQKMEVLLEKIVAVHRQYRKDRQIGKLNYNDEQIHKFEKINLSAHIKKVKALFRDECLQRYQEVLAAVVTWSSVLCDIQSKLENFSSSFLQLIGDLQICEGEQTKVLDRALVIALQRPAGAEANDGMKNRDNMILRMKRLRDEMETVARELQNNNRIIESLRAFNSTLVLEPSLPQPKCS
;
A
#
# COMPACT_ATOMS: atom_id res chain seq x y z
N MET A 1 47.80 -15.62 7.20
CA MET A 1 48.26 -16.78 8.02
C MET A 1 47.06 -17.66 8.34
N THR A 2 47.20 -18.97 8.28
CA THR A 2 46.10 -19.91 8.52
C THR A 2 46.13 -20.41 9.96
N THR A 3 44.97 -20.42 10.62
CA THR A 3 44.78 -20.98 11.98
C THR A 3 43.80 -22.14 11.91
N SER A 4 43.90 -23.10 12.83
CA SER A 4 43.03 -24.28 12.83
C SER A 4 42.77 -24.85 14.23
N THR A 5 41.63 -25.52 14.33
CA THR A 5 41.28 -26.47 15.40
C THR A 5 41.43 -27.89 14.89
N GLU A 6 40.97 -28.90 15.62
CA GLU A 6 40.93 -30.28 15.12
C GLU A 6 40.15 -30.39 13.79
N ASN A 7 38.93 -29.86 13.74
CA ASN A 7 38.01 -30.06 12.62
C ASN A 7 37.83 -28.84 11.69
N HIS A 8 38.30 -27.65 12.06
CA HIS A 8 38.06 -26.42 11.30
C HIS A 8 39.35 -25.67 10.99
N LEU A 9 39.35 -24.89 9.91
CA LEU A 9 40.44 -23.99 9.52
C LEU A 9 39.90 -22.65 9.03
N TRP A 10 40.67 -21.58 9.23
CA TRP A 10 40.36 -20.23 8.74
C TRP A 10 41.63 -19.41 8.48
N SER A 11 41.52 -18.39 7.62
CA SER A 11 42.54 -17.36 7.49
C SER A 11 42.30 -16.23 8.50
N ILE A 12 43.37 -15.65 9.05
CA ILE A 12 43.27 -14.43 9.86
C ILE A 12 42.76 -13.22 9.06
N ASP A 13 42.86 -13.28 7.72
CA ASP A 13 42.41 -12.22 6.82
C ASP A 13 40.89 -12.30 6.55
N ASP A 14 40.27 -13.47 6.81
CA ASP A 14 38.84 -13.73 6.61
C ASP A 14 38.02 -13.31 7.84
N ILE A 15 38.29 -12.11 8.39
CA ILE A 15 37.60 -11.59 9.55
C ILE A 15 36.18 -11.13 9.18
N LEU A 16 35.19 -11.60 9.94
CA LEU A 16 33.78 -11.23 9.81
C LEU A 16 33.40 -10.08 10.76
N GLY A 17 34.00 -10.08 11.96
CA GLY A 17 33.74 -9.05 12.96
C GLY A 17 34.81 -9.05 14.04
N GLN A 18 35.06 -7.88 14.63
CA GLN A 18 36.02 -7.70 15.71
C GLN A 18 35.38 -6.92 16.86
N GLY A 19 35.38 -7.52 18.05
CA GLY A 19 34.89 -6.91 19.27
C GLY A 19 35.99 -6.79 20.33
N ALA A 20 35.63 -6.19 21.47
CA ALA A 20 36.54 -6.07 22.61
C ALA A 20 36.95 -7.44 23.19
N THR A 21 36.06 -8.43 23.12
CA THR A 21 36.22 -9.75 23.75
C THR A 21 36.67 -10.85 22.81
N ALA A 22 36.36 -10.74 21.52
CA ALA A 22 36.61 -11.78 20.54
C ALA A 22 36.69 -11.22 19.11
N SER A 23 37.29 -12.00 18.23
CA SER A 23 37.22 -11.84 16.79
C SER A 23 36.46 -13.02 16.18
N VAL A 24 35.63 -12.77 15.17
CA VAL A 24 34.87 -13.80 14.46
C VAL A 24 35.42 -13.93 13.05
N TYR A 25 35.72 -15.15 12.63
CA TYR A 25 36.30 -15.46 11.33
C TYR A 25 35.38 -16.34 10.50
N LYS A 26 35.44 -16.18 9.18
CA LYS A 26 34.88 -17.15 8.24
C LYS A 26 35.81 -18.34 8.18
N ALA A 27 35.28 -19.51 8.45
CA ALA A 27 36.03 -20.75 8.51
C ALA A 27 35.40 -21.82 7.63
N ARG A 28 36.12 -22.93 7.48
CA ARG A 28 35.62 -24.13 6.80
C ARG A 28 35.85 -25.37 7.64
N THR A 29 34.87 -26.28 7.60
CA THR A 29 35.01 -27.63 8.13
C THR A 29 35.98 -28.42 7.25
N LYS A 30 37.03 -29.01 7.84
CA LYS A 30 38.11 -29.70 7.10
C LYS A 30 37.59 -30.89 6.27
N LYS A 31 36.61 -31.62 6.79
CA LYS A 31 36.07 -32.83 6.14
C LYS A 31 35.07 -32.51 5.01
N THR A 32 34.17 -31.56 5.25
CA THR A 32 33.03 -31.28 4.34
C THR A 32 33.22 -30.01 3.52
N SER A 33 34.20 -29.16 3.84
CA SER A 33 34.39 -27.81 3.29
C SER A 33 33.21 -26.84 3.50
N GLU A 34 32.25 -27.22 4.35
CA GLU A 34 31.12 -26.39 4.76
C GLU A 34 31.61 -25.11 5.44
N VAL A 35 30.94 -23.99 5.15
CA VAL A 35 31.31 -22.67 5.67
C VAL A 35 30.68 -22.48 7.05
N VAL A 36 31.50 -22.09 8.02
CA VAL A 36 31.07 -21.81 9.41
C VAL A 36 31.67 -20.50 9.89
N ALA A 37 31.16 -19.98 11.01
CA ALA A 37 31.73 -18.84 11.70
C ALA A 37 32.48 -19.32 12.95
N VAL A 38 33.72 -18.88 13.16
CA VAL A 38 34.53 -19.24 14.34
C VAL A 38 34.79 -18.00 15.18
N LYS A 39 34.25 -17.96 16.40
CA LYS A 39 34.52 -16.91 17.39
C LYS A 39 35.74 -17.30 18.22
N VAL A 40 36.80 -16.51 18.09
CA VAL A 40 38.06 -16.66 18.80
C VAL A 40 38.16 -15.57 19.87
N PHE A 41 38.21 -15.97 21.13
CA PHE A 41 38.34 -15.02 22.24
C PHE A 41 39.74 -14.41 22.28
N ASN A 42 39.80 -13.11 22.58
CA ASN A 42 41.07 -12.38 22.73
C ASN A 42 41.81 -12.83 24.00
N VAL A 43 43.14 -12.64 24.03
CA VAL A 43 43.97 -13.02 25.21
C VAL A 43 43.43 -12.41 26.51
N ALA A 44 43.00 -11.15 26.49
CA ALA A 44 42.44 -10.46 27.65
C ALA A 44 41.11 -11.08 28.17
N SER A 45 40.38 -11.80 27.33
CA SER A 45 39.15 -12.50 27.74
C SER A 45 39.45 -13.73 28.59
N TYR A 46 40.60 -14.38 28.39
CA TYR A 46 41.06 -15.50 29.21
C TYR A 46 41.54 -15.08 30.61
N SER A 47 41.76 -13.78 30.83
CA SER A 47 42.05 -13.23 32.16
C SER A 47 40.80 -13.04 33.02
N ARG A 48 39.59 -13.24 32.47
CA ARG A 48 38.32 -13.17 33.23
C ARG A 48 38.13 -14.43 34.07
N PRO A 49 37.29 -14.42 35.12
CA PRO A 49 36.95 -15.64 35.85
C PRO A 49 36.41 -16.73 34.92
N TYR A 50 36.76 -17.99 35.16
CA TYR A 50 36.38 -19.13 34.31
C TYR A 50 34.86 -19.21 34.07
N GLU A 51 34.06 -18.97 35.11
CA GLU A 51 32.59 -18.91 35.05
C GLU A 51 32.09 -17.87 34.04
N VAL A 52 32.75 -16.70 33.98
CA VAL A 52 32.41 -15.64 33.02
C VAL A 52 32.79 -16.04 31.59
N GLN A 53 33.89 -16.80 31.42
CA GLN A 53 34.31 -17.31 30.11
C GLN A 53 33.36 -18.39 29.58
N MET A 54 32.87 -19.27 30.46
CA MET A 54 31.98 -20.38 30.09
C MET A 54 30.51 -19.97 29.96
N ARG A 55 30.12 -18.79 30.46
CA ARG A 55 28.72 -18.33 30.44
C ARG A 55 28.11 -18.28 29.04
N GLU A 56 28.80 -17.67 28.08
CA GLU A 56 28.29 -17.56 26.70
C GLU A 56 28.07 -18.95 26.07
N PHE A 57 28.95 -19.90 26.38
CA PHE A 57 28.83 -21.28 25.93
C PHE A 57 27.62 -21.99 26.51
N GLU A 58 27.46 -21.96 27.84
CA GLU A 58 26.35 -22.67 28.49
C GLU A 58 25.00 -22.09 28.07
N MET A 59 24.93 -20.77 27.84
CA MET A 59 23.75 -20.12 27.26
C MET A 59 23.45 -20.64 25.86
N LEU A 60 24.42 -20.56 24.94
CA LEU A 60 24.23 -20.99 23.55
C LEU A 60 23.93 -22.48 23.41
N ARG A 61 24.40 -23.33 24.34
CA ARG A 61 24.04 -24.76 24.36
C ARG A 61 22.56 -25.02 24.62
N ARG A 62 21.92 -24.17 25.44
CA ARG A 62 20.49 -24.32 25.80
C ARG A 62 19.57 -23.72 24.75
N LEU A 63 20.06 -22.78 23.95
CA LEU A 63 19.27 -22.07 22.95
C LEU A 63 19.29 -22.80 21.59
N ASN A 64 18.13 -23.30 21.16
CA ASN A 64 17.95 -23.88 19.83
C ASN A 64 16.66 -23.36 19.20
N HIS A 65 16.78 -22.39 18.29
CA HIS A 65 15.65 -21.75 17.64
C HIS A 65 16.06 -21.14 16.30
N VAL A 66 15.14 -21.04 15.34
CA VAL A 66 15.44 -20.54 13.98
C VAL A 66 15.99 -19.12 13.97
N ASN A 67 15.57 -18.29 14.94
CA ASN A 67 16.00 -16.90 15.10
C ASN A 67 17.14 -16.71 16.12
N ILE A 68 17.88 -17.76 16.46
CA ILE A 68 19.12 -17.69 17.25
C ILE A 68 20.24 -18.31 16.40
N VAL A 69 21.41 -17.68 16.35
CA VAL A 69 22.57 -18.25 15.65
C VAL A 69 22.97 -19.55 16.33
N LYS A 70 22.97 -20.65 15.57
CA LYS A 70 23.25 -21.98 16.12
C LYS A 70 24.71 -22.13 16.50
N LEU A 71 24.97 -22.58 17.72
CA LEU A 71 26.27 -23.11 18.12
C LEU A 71 26.39 -24.57 17.66
N PHE A 72 27.38 -24.90 16.85
CA PHE A 72 27.63 -26.27 16.42
C PHE A 72 28.47 -27.03 17.43
N THR A 73 29.61 -26.46 17.84
CA THR A 73 30.54 -27.11 18.76
C THR A 73 31.50 -26.11 19.38
N ILE A 74 32.19 -26.54 20.43
CA ILE A 74 33.37 -25.86 20.97
C ILE A 74 34.60 -26.70 20.66
N GLU A 75 35.64 -26.02 20.21
CA GLU A 75 36.92 -26.65 19.91
C GLU A 75 38.08 -25.86 20.51
N GLU A 76 39.25 -26.48 20.55
CA GLU A 76 40.50 -25.87 21.01
C GLU A 76 41.40 -25.54 19.82
N ILE A 77 42.10 -24.41 19.91
CA ILE A 77 43.07 -24.02 18.88
C ILE A 77 44.28 -24.96 18.95
N GLN A 78 44.69 -25.52 17.81
CA GLN A 78 45.79 -26.51 17.78
C GLN A 78 47.13 -25.95 18.28
N THR A 79 47.41 -24.67 18.00
CA THR A 79 48.64 -23.99 18.44
C THR A 79 48.59 -23.55 19.91
N ASN A 80 47.41 -23.53 20.53
CA ASN A 80 47.24 -23.18 21.93
C ASN A 80 45.97 -23.85 22.51
N PRO A 81 46.07 -25.09 23.00
CA PRO A 81 44.91 -25.86 23.47
C PRO A 81 44.12 -25.21 24.62
N LYS A 82 44.72 -24.26 25.35
CA LYS A 82 44.03 -23.50 26.39
C LYS A 82 43.03 -22.48 25.84
N GLN A 83 43.07 -22.20 24.54
CA GLN A 83 42.17 -21.27 23.87
C GLN A 83 41.02 -22.01 23.20
N LYS A 84 39.82 -21.80 23.75
CA LYS A 84 38.58 -22.32 23.20
C LYS A 84 38.03 -21.40 22.13
N VAL A 85 37.35 -21.97 21.14
CA VAL A 85 36.62 -21.24 20.11
C VAL A 85 35.20 -21.75 20.00
N LEU A 86 34.27 -20.86 19.65
CA LEU A 86 32.90 -21.24 19.32
C LEU A 86 32.78 -21.43 17.82
N VAL A 87 32.38 -22.62 17.39
CA VAL A 87 32.04 -22.91 16.00
C VAL A 87 30.53 -22.76 15.83
N MET A 88 30.12 -21.82 14.99
CA MET A 88 28.74 -21.36 14.87
C MET A 88 28.28 -21.34 13.41
N GLU A 89 26.96 -21.28 13.24
CA GLU A 89 26.31 -21.04 11.96
C GLU A 89 26.86 -19.76 11.29
N TYR A 90 27.25 -19.87 10.02
CA TYR A 90 27.64 -18.73 9.20
C TYR A 90 26.41 -18.12 8.53
N CYS A 91 26.12 -16.85 8.85
CA CYS A 91 25.03 -16.11 8.23
C CYS A 91 25.53 -15.35 6.99
N SER A 92 25.07 -15.75 5.80
CA SER A 92 25.59 -15.28 4.51
C SER A 92 25.31 -13.80 4.20
N GLY A 93 24.25 -13.24 4.78
CA GLY A 93 23.79 -11.86 4.55
C GLY A 93 24.41 -10.81 5.47
N GLY A 94 25.41 -11.16 6.29
CA GLY A 94 26.02 -10.25 7.26
C GLY A 94 25.08 -9.92 8.43
N SER A 95 25.25 -8.75 9.04
CA SER A 95 24.37 -8.25 10.10
C SER A 95 23.31 -7.28 9.56
N LEU A 96 22.25 -7.06 10.32
CA LEU A 96 21.26 -6.00 10.04
C LEU A 96 21.94 -4.62 9.98
N LEU A 97 23.01 -4.39 10.74
CA LEU A 97 23.79 -3.16 10.62
C LEU A 97 24.39 -3.00 9.21
N ASN A 98 24.93 -4.08 8.63
CA ASN A 98 25.48 -4.02 7.28
C ASN A 98 24.40 -3.66 6.25
N LEU A 99 23.19 -4.22 6.40
CA LEU A 99 22.05 -3.89 5.56
C LEU A 99 21.64 -2.41 5.70
N LEU A 100 21.60 -1.88 6.92
CA LEU A 100 21.26 -0.47 7.18
C LEU A 100 22.35 0.51 6.71
N GLU A 101 23.60 0.06 6.60
CA GLU A 101 24.70 0.87 6.05
C GLU A 101 24.68 0.98 4.52
N GLU A 102 23.87 0.16 3.84
CA GLU A 102 23.65 0.28 2.40
C GLU A 102 22.94 1.61 2.09
N PRO A 103 23.43 2.40 1.11
CA PRO A 103 22.84 3.71 0.81
C PRO A 103 21.34 3.67 0.48
N GLU A 104 20.86 2.57 -0.10
CA GLU A 104 19.44 2.34 -0.39
C GLU A 104 18.56 2.41 0.86
N ASN A 105 19.09 1.97 2.00
CA ASN A 105 18.41 1.88 3.29
C ASN A 105 18.70 3.07 4.22
N ALA A 106 19.34 4.13 3.71
CA ALA A 106 19.68 5.33 4.47
C ALA A 106 18.47 6.04 5.11
N PHE A 107 17.25 5.74 4.63
CA PHE A 107 15.98 6.25 5.16
C PHE A 107 15.05 5.13 5.65
N GLY A 108 15.63 4.02 6.12
CA GLY A 108 14.93 2.86 6.64
C GLY A 108 14.78 1.75 5.62
N LEU A 109 14.37 0.57 6.10
CA LEU A 109 14.12 -0.60 5.28
C LEU A 109 12.80 -0.49 4.50
N PRO A 110 12.68 -1.19 3.35
CA PRO A 110 11.38 -1.48 2.75
C PRO A 110 10.46 -2.17 3.77
N GLU A 111 9.16 -1.87 3.72
CA GLU A 111 8.19 -2.37 4.70
C GLU A 111 8.17 -3.90 4.80
N SER A 112 8.31 -4.62 3.69
CA SER A 112 8.38 -6.08 3.68
C SER A 112 9.56 -6.61 4.49
N GLU A 113 10.74 -6.02 4.33
CA GLU A 113 11.95 -6.43 5.05
C GLU A 113 11.86 -6.04 6.53
N PHE A 114 11.29 -4.86 6.82
CA PHE A 114 11.05 -4.42 8.20
C PHE A 114 10.15 -5.40 8.97
N LEU A 115 9.08 -5.90 8.36
CA LEU A 115 8.19 -6.89 8.99
C LEU A 115 8.90 -8.22 9.26
N ILE A 116 9.82 -8.65 8.37
CA ILE A 116 10.65 -9.85 8.59
C ILE A 116 11.60 -9.64 9.76
N VAL A 117 12.24 -8.46 9.86
CA VAL A 117 13.06 -8.08 11.03
C VAL A 117 12.22 -8.12 12.31
N LEU A 118 11.05 -7.46 12.30
CA LEU A 118 10.12 -7.44 13.43
C LEU A 118 9.78 -8.87 13.88
N GLN A 119 9.32 -9.71 12.97
CA GLN A 119 8.94 -11.10 13.25
C GLN A 119 10.10 -11.90 13.84
N CYS A 120 11.24 -11.91 13.17
CA CYS A 120 12.39 -12.70 13.57
C CYS A 120 12.96 -12.27 14.92
N VAL A 121 13.07 -10.96 15.16
CA VAL A 121 13.56 -10.43 16.44
C VAL A 121 12.57 -10.75 17.56
N VAL A 122 11.26 -10.56 17.34
CA VAL A 122 10.25 -10.86 18.36
C VAL A 122 10.23 -12.34 18.70
N HIS A 123 10.26 -13.24 17.71
CA HIS A 123 10.33 -14.69 17.96
C HIS A 123 11.63 -15.10 18.68
N GLY A 124 12.78 -14.55 18.26
CA GLY A 124 14.06 -14.78 18.96
C GLY A 124 14.00 -14.34 20.41
N MET A 125 13.42 -13.17 20.69
CA MET A 125 13.26 -12.65 22.05
C MET A 125 12.29 -13.45 22.91
N ASN A 126 11.19 -13.93 22.32
CA ASN A 126 10.27 -14.81 23.03
C ASN A 126 10.98 -16.11 23.45
N HIS A 127 11.77 -16.70 22.55
CA HIS A 127 12.57 -17.89 22.87
C HIS A 127 13.59 -17.64 23.98
N LEU A 128 14.25 -16.47 24.01
CA LEU A 128 15.15 -16.11 25.11
C LEU A 128 14.40 -16.02 26.45
N ARG A 129 13.22 -15.38 26.46
CA ARG A 129 12.40 -15.24 27.66
C ARG A 129 11.92 -16.59 28.18
N GLU A 130 11.46 -17.49 27.31
CA GLU A 130 11.02 -18.85 27.67
C GLU A 130 12.15 -19.69 28.30
N ASN A 131 13.41 -19.36 27.99
CA ASN A 131 14.59 -20.00 28.55
C ASN A 131 15.22 -19.19 29.71
N GLY A 132 14.55 -18.15 30.19
CA GLY A 132 15.02 -17.33 31.29
C GLY A 132 16.27 -16.51 30.99
N VAL A 133 16.49 -16.10 29.74
CA VAL A 133 17.71 -15.39 29.29
C VAL A 133 17.41 -13.92 28.97
N VAL A 134 18.25 -13.01 29.47
CA VAL A 134 18.30 -11.60 29.06
C VAL A 134 19.57 -11.35 28.25
N HIS A 135 19.45 -10.72 27.09
CA HIS A 135 20.57 -10.56 26.15
C HIS A 135 21.49 -9.37 26.49
N ARG A 136 20.91 -8.21 26.81
CA ARG A 136 21.57 -6.95 27.23
C ARG A 136 22.44 -6.24 26.18
N ASP A 137 22.47 -6.69 24.94
CA ASP A 137 23.24 -6.05 23.85
C ASP A 137 22.56 -6.26 22.49
N ILE A 138 21.23 -6.11 22.47
CA ILE A 138 20.46 -6.18 21.23
C ILE A 138 20.71 -4.91 20.44
N LYS A 139 21.21 -5.07 19.21
CA LYS A 139 21.48 -3.99 18.28
C LYS A 139 21.58 -4.55 16.87
N PRO A 140 21.47 -3.73 15.81
CA PRO A 140 21.60 -4.20 14.43
C PRO A 140 22.88 -5.02 14.14
N GLY A 141 23.99 -4.74 14.83
CA GLY A 141 25.24 -5.49 14.68
C GLY A 141 25.21 -6.92 15.24
N ASN A 142 24.29 -7.20 16.17
CA ASN A 142 24.11 -8.52 16.80
C ASN A 142 22.86 -9.25 16.28
N ILE A 143 22.27 -8.75 15.20
CA ILE A 143 21.15 -9.39 14.49
C ILE A 143 21.70 -9.82 13.13
N MET A 144 22.02 -11.10 12.99
CA MET A 144 22.55 -11.67 11.76
C MET A 144 21.44 -11.91 10.74
N ARG A 145 21.78 -11.82 9.46
CA ARG A 145 20.87 -12.06 8.33
C ARG A 145 21.36 -13.29 7.57
N GLN A 146 20.53 -14.33 7.52
CA GLN A 146 20.69 -15.44 6.60
C GLN A 146 19.80 -15.19 5.38
N VAL A 147 20.34 -15.37 4.18
CA VAL A 147 19.57 -15.28 2.93
C VAL A 147 19.28 -16.70 2.45
N GLY A 148 18.00 -17.05 2.33
CA GLY A 148 17.53 -18.31 1.79
C GLY A 148 17.76 -18.40 0.28
N GLU A 149 17.63 -19.62 -0.27
CA GLU A 149 17.74 -19.86 -1.72
C GLU A 149 16.61 -19.17 -2.51
N ASP A 150 15.46 -18.96 -1.87
CA ASP A 150 14.33 -18.17 -2.37
C ASP A 150 14.55 -16.65 -2.29
N GLY A 151 15.70 -16.20 -1.78
CA GLY A 151 16.05 -14.80 -1.58
C GLY A 151 15.45 -14.17 -0.33
N CYS A 152 14.66 -14.92 0.46
CA CYS A 152 14.05 -14.42 1.67
C CYS A 152 15.05 -14.35 2.83
N SER A 153 14.90 -13.32 3.67
CA SER A 153 15.75 -13.10 4.84
C SER A 153 15.23 -13.88 6.04
N ILE A 154 16.15 -14.45 6.83
CA ILE A 154 15.88 -14.95 8.18
C ILE A 154 16.86 -14.25 9.11
N TYR A 155 16.34 -13.51 10.09
CA TYR A 155 17.19 -12.82 11.06
C TYR A 155 17.39 -13.64 12.34
N LYS A 156 18.59 -13.56 12.90
CA LYS A 156 19.04 -14.38 14.03
C LYS A 156 19.80 -13.55 15.06
N LEU A 157 19.46 -13.69 16.34
CA LEU A 157 20.22 -13.07 17.42
C LEU A 157 21.55 -13.81 17.65
N THR A 158 22.61 -13.06 17.98
CA THR A 158 23.94 -13.59 18.26
C THR A 158 24.66 -12.76 19.33
N ASP A 159 25.85 -13.20 19.73
CA ASP A 159 26.73 -12.55 20.70
C ASP A 159 26.15 -12.47 22.12
N PHE A 160 26.07 -13.62 22.78
CA PHE A 160 25.56 -13.78 24.14
C PHE A 160 26.62 -13.51 25.22
N GLY A 161 27.75 -12.89 24.85
CA GLY A 161 28.82 -12.54 25.81
C GLY A 161 28.35 -11.60 26.92
N ALA A 162 27.29 -10.82 26.67
CA ALA A 162 26.63 -9.97 27.64
C ALA A 162 25.40 -10.63 28.30
N ALA A 163 24.99 -11.85 27.94
CA ALA A 163 23.74 -12.43 28.44
C ALA A 163 23.82 -12.86 29.92
N ARG A 164 22.65 -12.99 30.58
CA ARG A 164 22.46 -13.43 31.98
C ARG A 164 21.17 -14.25 32.15
N GLU A 165 21.13 -15.09 33.19
CA GLU A 165 19.89 -15.75 33.62
C GLU A 165 19.01 -14.72 34.36
N LEU A 166 17.69 -14.84 34.22
CA LEU A 166 16.71 -13.97 34.87
C LEU A 166 16.75 -14.07 36.41
N GLU A 167 17.07 -15.26 36.93
CA GLU A 167 17.07 -15.60 38.35
C GLU A 167 18.42 -15.33 39.05
N ASP A 168 19.42 -14.81 38.34
CA ASP A 168 20.71 -14.46 38.94
C ASP A 168 20.53 -13.30 39.96
N ASP A 169 20.62 -13.62 41.26
CA ASP A 169 20.61 -12.67 42.40
C ASP A 169 21.81 -11.69 42.40
N GLU A 170 22.75 -11.86 41.47
CA GLU A 170 23.79 -10.86 41.21
C GLU A 170 23.11 -9.57 40.73
N LYS A 171 23.03 -8.57 41.60
CA LYS A 171 22.77 -7.17 41.21
C LYS A 171 23.50 -6.92 39.90
N PHE A 172 22.77 -6.58 38.85
CA PHE A 172 23.29 -6.44 37.48
C PHE A 172 24.41 -5.39 37.42
N VAL A 173 25.66 -5.78 37.72
CA VAL A 173 26.76 -4.86 38.05
C VAL A 173 27.74 -4.64 36.88
N SER A 174 27.64 -5.46 35.83
CA SER A 174 28.59 -5.50 34.73
C SER A 174 28.26 -4.51 33.59
N ILE A 175 29.25 -3.72 33.14
CA ILE A 175 29.15 -2.75 32.04
C ILE A 175 29.33 -3.46 30.69
N TYR A 176 28.27 -3.57 29.89
CA TYR A 176 28.29 -4.06 28.51
C TYR A 176 27.31 -3.26 27.64
N GLY A 177 27.55 -3.24 26.32
CA GLY A 177 26.65 -2.70 25.30
C GLY A 177 27.23 -1.59 24.41
N THR A 178 26.57 -1.31 23.30
CA THR A 178 26.92 -0.21 22.38
C THR A 178 26.17 1.07 22.79
N GLU A 179 26.93 2.16 23.02
CA GLU A 179 26.47 3.41 23.67
C GLU A 179 25.12 3.92 23.16
N GLU A 180 24.87 3.81 21.86
CA GLU A 180 23.67 4.34 21.19
C GLU A 180 22.37 3.56 21.46
N TYR A 181 22.46 2.31 21.94
CA TYR A 181 21.31 1.40 22.13
C TYR A 181 21.05 1.08 23.60
N LEU A 182 21.85 1.63 24.50
CA LEU A 182 21.74 1.37 25.93
C LEU A 182 20.54 2.06 26.55
N HIS A 183 19.87 1.36 27.45
CA HIS A 183 18.88 1.95 28.36
C HIS A 183 19.51 3.10 29.17
N PRO A 184 18.78 4.20 29.47
CA PRO A 184 19.35 5.38 30.16
C PRO A 184 20.07 5.04 31.46
N ASP A 185 19.48 4.19 32.30
CA ASP A 185 20.12 3.74 33.56
C ASP A 185 21.41 2.95 33.30
N MET A 186 21.45 2.12 32.25
CA MET A 186 22.69 1.41 31.88
C MET A 186 23.73 2.39 31.34
N TYR A 187 23.30 3.40 30.58
CA TYR A 187 24.16 4.42 30.01
C TYR A 187 24.83 5.28 31.10
N GLU A 188 24.09 5.70 32.14
CA GLU A 188 24.63 6.47 33.26
C GLU A 188 25.80 5.76 33.95
N ARG A 189 25.66 4.45 34.17
CA ARG A 189 26.71 3.63 34.77
C ARG A 189 27.85 3.32 33.80
N ALA A 190 27.52 2.82 32.61
CA ALA A 190 28.48 2.30 31.64
C ALA A 190 29.34 3.41 31.02
N VAL A 191 28.71 4.55 30.72
CA VAL A 191 29.29 5.60 29.90
C VAL A 191 29.68 6.81 30.75
N LEU A 192 28.81 7.24 31.68
CA LEU A 192 29.11 8.36 32.57
C LEU A 192 29.87 7.93 33.84
N ARG A 193 30.03 6.62 34.08
CA ARG A 193 30.75 6.04 35.23
C ARG A 193 30.23 6.55 36.58
N LYS A 194 28.94 6.86 36.67
CA LYS A 194 28.32 7.28 37.93
C LYS A 194 27.86 6.06 38.74
N PRO A 195 28.01 6.08 40.08
CA PRO A 195 27.45 5.05 40.94
C PRO A 195 25.92 5.17 40.95
N GLN A 196 25.21 4.13 40.51
CA GLN A 196 23.75 4.12 40.51
C GLN A 196 23.21 3.13 41.54
N GLN A 197 22.12 3.50 42.21
CA GLN A 197 21.48 2.72 43.29
C GLN A 197 20.32 1.82 42.80
N LYS A 198 19.93 1.89 41.52
CA LYS A 198 18.81 1.13 40.95
C LYS A 198 19.27 -0.17 40.29
N ALA A 199 18.51 -1.25 40.50
CA ALA A 199 18.70 -2.51 39.79
C ALA A 199 18.16 -2.41 38.35
N TYR A 200 18.85 -3.03 37.40
CA TYR A 200 18.37 -3.14 36.03
C TYR A 200 17.27 -4.19 35.94
N GLY A 201 16.13 -3.84 35.35
CA GLY A 201 15.06 -4.79 35.09
C GLY A 201 15.26 -5.52 33.77
N VAL A 202 14.41 -6.51 33.52
CA VAL A 202 14.32 -7.24 32.25
C VAL A 202 13.96 -6.33 31.06
N THR A 203 13.40 -5.15 31.34
CA THR A 203 12.96 -4.14 30.37
C THR A 203 14.10 -3.46 29.61
N VAL A 204 15.37 -3.64 30.01
CA VAL A 204 16.53 -3.07 29.29
C VAL A 204 16.61 -3.55 27.83
N ASP A 205 16.24 -4.80 27.57
CA ASP A 205 16.22 -5.36 26.22
C ASP A 205 15.12 -4.70 25.36
N LEU A 206 13.98 -4.34 25.97
CA LEU A 206 12.88 -3.66 25.27
C LEU A 206 13.30 -2.28 24.77
N TRP A 207 14.09 -1.53 25.54
CA TRP A 207 14.66 -0.26 25.08
C TRP A 207 15.59 -0.47 23.87
N SER A 208 16.53 -1.40 23.97
CA SER A 208 17.47 -1.69 22.88
C SER A 208 16.76 -2.19 21.61
N ILE A 209 15.68 -2.97 21.76
CA ILE A 209 14.78 -3.36 20.66
C ILE A 209 14.07 -2.14 20.08
N GLY A 210 13.53 -1.25 20.90
CA GLY A 210 12.87 -0.02 20.45
C GLY A 210 13.80 0.87 19.62
N VAL A 211 15.05 1.07 20.08
CA VAL A 211 16.06 1.81 19.32
C VAL A 211 16.40 1.10 18.02
N THR A 212 16.50 -0.23 18.04
CA THR A 212 16.77 -1.06 16.86
C THR A 212 15.65 -0.98 15.82
N PHE A 213 14.38 -1.10 16.24
CA PHE A 213 13.24 -0.99 15.33
C PHE A 213 13.08 0.42 14.79
N TYR A 214 13.31 1.47 15.59
CA TYR A 214 13.34 2.83 15.08
C TYR A 214 14.44 3.00 14.02
N HIS A 215 15.64 2.48 14.28
CA HIS A 215 16.76 2.55 13.34
C HIS A 215 16.44 1.78 12.05
N ALA A 216 15.85 0.59 12.15
CA ALA A 216 15.43 -0.19 10.99
C ALA A 216 14.32 0.51 10.17
N ALA A 217 13.37 1.19 10.84
CA ALA A 217 12.28 1.89 10.19
C ALA A 217 12.71 3.21 9.52
N THR A 218 13.77 3.86 10.00
CA THR A 218 14.12 5.24 9.60
C THR A 218 15.52 5.41 9.03
N GLY A 219 16.41 4.43 9.19
CA GLY A 219 17.83 4.52 8.82
C GLY A 219 18.64 5.46 9.72
N SER A 220 18.04 5.98 10.80
CA SER A 220 18.67 6.90 11.75
C SER A 220 18.36 6.50 13.19
N LEU A 221 19.22 6.90 14.13
CA LEU A 221 18.96 6.69 15.56
C LEU A 221 17.83 7.61 16.05
N PRO A 222 17.04 7.21 17.06
CA PRO A 222 15.95 8.03 17.61
C PRO A 222 16.46 9.23 18.43
N PHE A 223 17.60 9.09 19.10
CA PHE A 223 18.12 10.10 20.01
C PHE A 223 19.49 10.59 19.53
N ILE A 224 19.56 11.85 19.10
CA ILE A 224 20.75 12.40 18.44
C ILE A 224 21.10 13.76 19.05
N PRO A 225 22.13 13.87 19.90
CA PRO A 225 22.64 15.16 20.35
C PRO A 225 23.44 15.84 19.23
N TYR A 226 23.60 17.17 19.33
CA TYR A 226 24.46 17.89 18.39
C TYR A 226 25.90 17.38 18.47
N GLY A 227 26.51 17.13 17.31
CA GLY A 227 27.85 16.53 17.21
C GLY A 227 27.89 15.00 17.38
N GLY A 228 26.76 14.36 17.67
CA GLY A 228 26.61 12.90 17.72
C GLY A 228 26.75 12.28 19.12
N PRO A 229 26.14 11.10 19.33
CA PRO A 229 25.93 10.50 20.66
C PRO A 229 27.23 10.23 21.42
N ARG A 230 28.29 9.80 20.71
CA ARG A 230 29.60 9.49 21.32
C ARG A 230 30.38 10.73 21.76
N ARG A 231 30.21 11.85 21.05
CA ARG A 231 30.91 13.11 21.37
C ARG A 231 30.23 13.85 22.51
N ASN A 232 28.90 13.81 22.56
CA ASN A 232 28.13 14.61 23.50
C ASN A 232 27.35 13.73 24.49
N LYS A 233 28.11 12.99 25.31
CA LYS A 233 27.59 11.94 26.19
C LYS A 233 26.61 12.45 27.25
N GLN A 234 26.81 13.67 27.75
CA GLN A 234 25.91 14.27 28.73
C GLN A 234 24.56 14.64 28.12
N ILE A 235 24.56 15.24 26.92
CA ILE A 235 23.31 15.58 26.24
C ILE A 235 22.60 14.31 25.78
N MET A 236 23.33 13.27 25.34
CA MET A 236 22.72 11.96 25.05
C MET A 236 21.95 11.42 26.27
N TYR A 237 22.57 11.41 27.44
CA TYR A 237 21.91 11.00 28.68
C TYR A 237 20.69 11.88 28.99
N LYS A 238 20.83 13.20 28.88
CA LYS A 238 19.73 14.16 29.09
C LYS A 238 18.55 13.88 28.14
N ILE A 239 18.80 13.66 26.85
CA ILE A 239 17.77 13.35 25.86
C ILE A 239 17.05 12.06 26.22
N THR A 240 17.75 11.03 26.68
CA THR A 240 17.08 9.75 26.94
C THR A 240 16.36 9.70 28.29
N THR A 241 16.76 10.52 29.27
CA THR A 241 16.09 10.59 30.58
C THR A 241 14.99 11.63 30.70
N GLU A 242 15.13 12.80 30.05
CA GLU A 242 14.15 13.90 30.12
C GLU A 242 13.12 13.83 28.98
N LYS A 243 13.09 12.70 28.27
CA LYS A 243 12.15 12.47 27.17
C LYS A 243 10.70 12.56 27.64
N PRO A 244 9.84 13.34 26.96
CA PRO A 244 8.41 13.34 27.23
C PRO A 244 7.76 11.98 27.01
N GLU A 245 6.66 11.74 27.72
CA GLU A 245 5.83 10.55 27.53
C GLU A 245 5.28 10.50 26.10
N GLY A 246 5.33 9.33 25.46
CA GLY A 246 4.89 9.16 24.07
C GLY A 246 5.90 9.58 22.99
N ALA A 247 6.92 10.38 23.31
CA ALA A 247 7.93 10.74 22.33
C ALA A 247 8.79 9.52 21.95
N ILE A 248 9.03 9.33 20.66
CA ILE A 248 9.82 8.21 20.11
C ILE A 248 11.19 8.63 19.58
N ALA A 249 11.41 9.94 19.42
CA ALA A 249 12.69 10.50 18.98
C ALA A 249 12.94 11.88 19.58
N GLY A 250 14.21 12.24 19.71
CA GLY A 250 14.69 13.51 20.24
C GLY A 250 16.00 13.94 19.57
N VAL A 251 15.98 15.05 18.83
CA VAL A 251 17.13 15.51 18.05
C VAL A 251 17.52 16.94 18.42
N GLN A 252 18.80 17.16 18.70
CA GLN A 252 19.36 18.49 18.89
C GLN A 252 20.09 18.93 17.61
N LYS A 253 19.51 19.89 16.86
CA LYS A 253 20.03 20.31 15.55
C LYS A 253 21.24 21.24 15.60
N VAL A 254 21.35 22.05 16.65
CA VAL A 254 22.41 23.05 16.82
C VAL A 254 23.04 22.94 18.19
N GLU A 255 24.30 23.34 18.31
CA GLU A 255 25.02 23.31 19.58
C GLU A 255 24.28 24.13 20.65
N ASN A 256 24.08 23.54 21.83
CA ASN A 256 23.34 24.15 22.95
C ASN A 256 21.89 24.57 22.64
N GLY A 257 21.32 24.15 21.50
CA GLY A 257 19.93 24.38 21.15
C GLY A 257 18.95 23.47 21.92
N PRO A 258 17.63 23.71 21.77
CA PRO A 258 16.61 22.83 22.33
C PRO A 258 16.63 21.44 21.68
N ILE A 259 16.09 20.46 22.40
CA ILE A 259 15.83 19.12 21.88
C ILE A 259 14.47 19.16 21.17
N GLU A 260 14.44 18.82 19.90
CA GLU A 260 13.20 18.66 19.14
C GLU A 260 12.68 17.24 19.32
N TRP A 261 11.53 17.11 20.00
CA TRP A 261 10.86 15.83 20.24
C TRP A 261 9.90 15.49 19.11
N SER A 262 9.86 14.21 18.71
CA SER A 262 8.88 13.69 17.75
C SER A 262 8.08 12.54 18.34
N TYR A 263 6.79 12.53 17.99
CA TYR A 263 5.80 11.49 18.35
C TYR A 263 5.42 10.62 17.14
N HIS A 264 6.01 10.93 15.98
CA HIS A 264 5.74 10.24 14.73
C HIS A 264 7.07 9.88 14.04
N LEU A 265 7.01 8.85 13.19
CA LEU A 265 8.13 8.51 12.32
C LEU A 265 8.31 9.62 11.26
N PRO A 266 9.56 9.90 10.84
CA PRO A 266 9.83 10.99 9.90
C PRO A 266 9.16 10.75 8.54
N HIS A 267 8.85 11.82 7.80
CA HIS A 267 8.25 11.71 6.46
C HIS A 267 9.12 10.95 5.44
N SER A 268 10.43 10.84 5.68
CA SER A 268 11.34 10.04 4.86
C SER A 268 11.20 8.53 5.09
N CYS A 269 10.52 8.11 6.16
CA CYS A 269 10.27 6.71 6.50
C CYS A 269 9.42 6.03 5.43
N GLN A 270 9.88 4.86 4.98
CA GLN A 270 9.27 4.10 3.88
C GLN A 270 8.02 3.30 4.29
N LEU A 271 7.74 3.19 5.58
CA LEU A 271 6.58 2.44 6.08
C LEU A 271 5.27 3.14 5.71
N SER A 272 4.26 2.37 5.34
CA SER A 272 2.89 2.81 5.11
C SER A 272 2.28 3.43 6.37
N GLU A 273 1.33 4.33 6.19
CA GLU A 273 0.64 4.96 7.32
C GLU A 273 -0.08 3.91 8.18
N GLY A 274 -0.69 2.90 7.55
CA GLY A 274 -1.30 1.76 8.25
C GLY A 274 -0.35 1.04 9.20
N LEU A 275 0.88 0.74 8.79
CA LEU A 275 1.85 0.12 9.69
C LEU A 275 2.33 1.09 10.79
N LYS A 276 2.52 2.37 10.44
CA LYS A 276 2.94 3.40 11.41
C LYS A 276 1.94 3.54 12.56
N MET A 277 0.63 3.49 12.28
CA MET A 277 -0.42 3.57 13.29
C MET A 277 -0.31 2.48 14.36
N HIS A 278 0.20 1.29 14.02
CA HIS A 278 0.40 0.21 14.97
C HIS A 278 1.80 0.19 15.58
N LEU A 279 2.84 0.54 14.82
CA LEU A 279 4.23 0.50 15.28
C LEU A 279 4.58 1.64 16.25
N VAL A 280 4.08 2.86 16.00
CA VAL A 280 4.41 4.03 16.83
C VAL A 280 4.00 3.85 18.30
N PRO A 281 2.78 3.35 18.61
CA PRO A 281 2.43 3.01 19.99
C PRO A 281 3.37 2.00 20.64
N VAL A 282 3.80 0.95 19.91
CA VAL A 282 4.77 -0.02 20.44
C VAL A 282 6.08 0.68 20.80
N LEU A 283 6.63 1.47 19.86
CA LEU A 283 7.88 2.22 20.09
C LEU A 283 7.77 3.18 21.29
N ALA A 284 6.66 3.93 21.39
CA ALA A 284 6.45 4.89 22.45
C ALA A 284 6.45 4.26 23.86
N ASN A 285 5.93 3.04 23.98
CA ASN A 285 5.81 2.35 25.27
C ASN A 285 7.04 1.52 25.66
N ILE A 286 7.89 1.10 24.70
CA ILE A 286 9.15 0.39 24.99
C ILE A 286 10.36 1.33 25.04
N LEU A 287 10.29 2.48 24.38
CA LEU A 287 11.22 3.60 24.56
C LEU A 287 10.75 4.45 25.74
N GLU A 288 10.59 3.85 26.92
CA GLU A 288 10.20 4.54 28.14
C GLU A 288 11.26 4.29 29.22
N ALA A 289 11.79 5.37 29.78
CA ALA A 289 12.89 5.31 30.74
C ALA A 289 12.39 4.93 32.15
N SER A 290 11.14 5.26 32.47
CA SER A 290 10.51 4.85 33.73
C SER A 290 10.08 3.39 33.68
N GLN A 291 10.65 2.54 34.54
CA GLN A 291 10.27 1.13 34.64
C GLN A 291 8.79 0.91 34.98
N GLU A 292 8.15 1.85 35.70
CA GLU A 292 6.72 1.76 36.06
C GLU A 292 5.80 2.03 34.87
N LYS A 293 6.23 2.87 33.92
CA LYS A 293 5.45 3.26 32.74
C LYS A 293 5.79 2.41 31.51
N CYS A 294 6.98 1.83 31.46
CA CYS A 294 7.43 0.97 30.39
C CYS A 294 6.56 -0.29 30.29
N TRP A 295 6.28 -0.73 29.07
CA TRP A 295 5.61 -2.02 28.88
C TRP A 295 6.45 -3.19 29.40
N GLY A 296 5.74 -4.20 29.91
CA GLY A 296 6.32 -5.52 30.14
C GLY A 296 6.41 -6.34 28.86
N PHE A 297 7.13 -7.46 28.91
CA PHE A 297 7.28 -8.37 27.78
C PHE A 297 5.94 -8.93 27.26
N ASP A 298 4.99 -9.26 28.14
CA ASP A 298 3.68 -9.78 27.71
C ASP A 298 2.91 -8.79 26.83
N GLN A 299 2.90 -7.52 27.23
CA GLN A 299 2.28 -6.45 26.45
C GLN A 299 3.00 -6.24 25.12
N PHE A 300 4.33 -6.23 25.14
CA PHE A 300 5.15 -6.12 23.93
C PHE A 300 4.88 -7.27 22.95
N PHE A 301 4.88 -8.52 23.42
CA PHE A 301 4.61 -9.70 22.57
C PHE A 301 3.18 -9.70 22.04
N ALA A 302 2.19 -9.38 22.88
CA ALA A 302 0.80 -9.29 22.43
C ALA A 302 0.62 -8.22 21.33
N ALA A 303 1.17 -7.02 21.53
CA ALA A 303 1.05 -5.94 20.56
C ALA A 303 1.80 -6.22 19.25
N THR A 304 3.01 -6.78 19.32
CA THR A 304 3.78 -7.10 18.11
C THR A 304 3.23 -8.31 17.35
N MET A 305 2.71 -9.32 18.06
CA MET A 305 2.01 -10.44 17.42
C MET A 305 0.70 -10.01 16.77
N ASP A 306 -0.05 -9.07 17.38
CA ASP A 306 -1.24 -8.49 16.74
C ASP A 306 -0.91 -7.85 15.39
N ILE A 307 0.20 -7.10 15.30
CA ILE A 307 0.69 -6.52 14.04
C ILE A 307 0.98 -7.62 13.01
N LEU A 308 1.70 -8.66 13.41
CA LEU A 308 2.17 -9.73 12.53
C LEU A 308 1.06 -10.68 12.06
N GLN A 309 -0.06 -10.75 12.79
CA GLN A 309 -1.22 -11.58 12.44
C GLN A 309 -2.21 -10.88 11.49
N ARG A 310 -2.06 -9.56 11.28
CA ARG A 310 -2.89 -8.79 10.35
C ARG A 310 -2.51 -9.08 8.91
N VAL A 311 -3.53 -9.14 8.05
CA VAL A 311 -3.36 -9.15 6.59
C VAL A 311 -3.32 -7.72 6.06
N LYS A 312 -2.67 -7.55 4.91
CA LYS A 312 -2.58 -6.27 4.20
C LYS A 312 -3.62 -6.21 3.09
N VAL A 313 -4.49 -5.21 3.13
CA VAL A 313 -5.42 -4.88 2.05
C VAL A 313 -5.01 -3.54 1.44
N HIS A 314 -4.64 -3.53 0.17
CA HIS A 314 -4.20 -2.33 -0.52
C HIS A 314 -5.38 -1.60 -1.14
N VAL A 315 -5.55 -0.33 -0.78
CA VAL A 315 -6.67 0.52 -1.22
C VAL A 315 -6.11 1.78 -1.86
N PHE A 316 -6.64 2.18 -3.02
CA PHE A 316 -6.28 3.44 -3.66
C PHE A 316 -7.50 4.37 -3.70
N SER A 317 -7.46 5.46 -2.93
CA SER A 317 -8.50 6.48 -2.92
C SER A 317 -8.36 7.35 -4.18
N LEU A 318 -9.25 7.13 -5.15
CA LEU A 318 -9.06 7.65 -6.50
C LEU A 318 -9.18 9.18 -6.55
N GLN A 319 -10.22 9.73 -5.94
CA GLN A 319 -10.47 11.18 -5.92
C GLN A 319 -9.49 11.95 -5.03
N GLN A 320 -8.97 11.30 -3.99
CA GLN A 320 -7.94 11.89 -3.14
C GLN A 320 -6.52 11.68 -3.67
N ALA A 321 -6.34 10.81 -4.68
CA ALA A 321 -5.07 10.40 -5.27
C ALA A 321 -4.05 9.84 -4.25
N THR A 322 -4.53 9.03 -3.30
CA THR A 322 -3.70 8.47 -2.21
C THR A 322 -3.79 6.95 -2.13
N ALA A 323 -2.64 6.30 -1.90
CA ALA A 323 -2.53 4.87 -1.67
C ALA A 323 -2.49 4.57 -0.16
N HIS A 324 -3.22 3.55 0.26
CA HIS A 324 -3.39 3.14 1.65
C HIS A 324 -3.12 1.64 1.79
N THR A 325 -2.53 1.24 2.90
CA THR A 325 -2.34 -0.17 3.26
C THR A 325 -3.09 -0.41 4.56
N ILE A 326 -4.17 -1.16 4.47
CA ILE A 326 -5.04 -1.46 5.60
C ILE A 326 -4.54 -2.74 6.28
N TYR A 327 -4.13 -2.62 7.54
CA TYR A 327 -3.69 -3.74 8.37
C TYR A 327 -4.85 -4.23 9.23
N ILE A 328 -5.43 -5.36 8.85
CA ILE A 328 -6.68 -5.86 9.43
C ILE A 328 -6.62 -7.37 9.65
N HIS A 329 -7.32 -7.92 10.65
CA HIS A 329 -7.35 -9.36 10.84
C HIS A 329 -8.23 -10.04 9.79
N PHE A 330 -7.80 -11.20 9.29
CA PHE A 330 -8.53 -11.93 8.24
C PHE A 330 -9.96 -12.35 8.67
N TYR A 331 -10.19 -12.51 9.96
CA TYR A 331 -11.49 -12.87 10.55
C TYR A 331 -12.38 -11.66 10.90
N ASN A 332 -11.88 -10.42 10.72
CA ASN A 332 -12.72 -9.24 10.87
C ASN A 332 -13.79 -9.20 9.77
N THR A 333 -14.87 -8.49 10.05
CA THR A 333 -15.91 -8.24 9.06
C THR A 333 -15.51 -7.08 8.15
N VAL A 334 -16.12 -7.01 6.98
CA VAL A 334 -15.99 -5.90 6.05
C VAL A 334 -16.47 -4.57 6.67
N SER A 335 -17.41 -4.60 7.62
CA SER A 335 -17.78 -3.41 8.38
C SER A 335 -16.56 -2.78 9.09
N ILE A 336 -15.71 -3.60 9.73
CA ILE A 336 -14.48 -3.11 10.38
C ILE A 336 -13.49 -2.60 9.33
N PHE A 337 -13.43 -3.24 8.16
CA PHE A 337 -12.63 -2.74 7.05
C PHE A 337 -13.08 -1.34 6.59
N PHE A 338 -14.38 -1.06 6.53
CA PHE A 338 -14.90 0.27 6.20
C PHE A 338 -14.50 1.33 7.24
N ASP A 339 -14.54 0.99 8.53
CA ASP A 339 -14.11 1.88 9.61
C ASP A 339 -12.61 2.19 9.55
N GLU A 340 -11.80 1.19 9.21
CA GLU A 340 -10.35 1.33 9.05
C GLU A 340 -10.00 2.17 7.81
N VAL A 341 -10.71 1.96 6.69
CA VAL A 341 -10.60 2.82 5.51
C VAL A 341 -11.03 4.25 5.84
N GLN A 342 -12.11 4.44 6.60
CA GLN A 342 -12.57 5.76 7.04
C GLN A 342 -11.52 6.45 7.91
N THR A 343 -10.84 5.72 8.80
CA THR A 343 -9.79 6.26 9.67
C THR A 343 -8.63 6.84 8.87
N GLN A 344 -8.23 6.18 7.78
CA GLN A 344 -7.11 6.61 6.94
C GLN A 344 -7.50 7.63 5.85
N THR A 345 -8.75 7.61 5.38
CA THR A 345 -9.20 8.44 4.24
C THR A 345 -10.13 9.58 4.63
N GLY A 346 -10.79 9.51 5.78
CA GLY A 346 -11.86 10.42 6.19
C GLY A 346 -13.19 10.25 5.44
N ILE A 347 -13.31 9.24 4.57
CA ILE A 347 -14.53 8.96 3.81
C ILE A 347 -15.43 8.03 4.64
N GLY A 348 -16.62 8.50 5.03
CA GLY A 348 -17.60 7.73 5.81
C GLY A 348 -18.02 6.44 5.12
N ALA A 349 -18.23 5.36 5.88
CA ALA A 349 -18.55 4.01 5.37
C ALA A 349 -19.71 4.00 4.34
N GLU A 350 -20.74 4.83 4.54
CA GLU A 350 -21.90 4.96 3.67
C GLU A 350 -21.59 5.59 2.30
N MET A 351 -20.50 6.35 2.23
CA MET A 351 -20.04 7.05 1.03
C MET A 351 -19.03 6.23 0.22
N GLN A 352 -18.52 5.13 0.78
CA GLN A 352 -17.50 4.29 0.14
C GLN A 352 -18.12 3.42 -0.97
N LYS A 353 -17.55 3.51 -2.18
CA LYS A 353 -17.82 2.63 -3.32
C LYS A 353 -16.50 2.02 -3.76
N TYR A 354 -16.50 0.73 -4.06
CA TYR A 354 -15.27 0.01 -4.38
C TYR A 354 -15.27 -0.48 -5.82
N LEU A 355 -14.12 -0.38 -6.48
CA LEU A 355 -13.84 -1.03 -7.75
C LEU A 355 -12.66 -1.99 -7.59
N PHE A 356 -12.76 -3.16 -8.19
CA PHE A 356 -11.63 -4.09 -8.30
C PHE A 356 -11.49 -4.54 -9.74
N GLN A 357 -10.29 -4.35 -10.31
CA GLN A 357 -9.96 -4.65 -11.70
C GLN A 357 -10.95 -4.06 -12.73
N GLY A 358 -11.36 -2.81 -12.51
CA GLY A 358 -12.24 -2.09 -13.43
C GLY A 358 -13.73 -2.39 -13.27
N HIS A 359 -14.12 -3.26 -12.34
CA HIS A 359 -15.52 -3.60 -12.09
C HIS A 359 -15.98 -3.11 -10.71
N PRO A 360 -17.26 -2.69 -10.57
CA PRO A 360 -17.87 -2.44 -9.27
C PRO A 360 -17.76 -3.67 -8.36
N HIS A 361 -17.31 -3.47 -7.14
CA HIS A 361 -17.15 -4.53 -6.15
C HIS A 361 -18.05 -4.23 -4.94
N THR A 362 -19.23 -4.86 -4.93
CA THR A 362 -20.17 -4.74 -3.82
C THR A 362 -19.68 -5.58 -2.64
N LEU A 363 -19.43 -4.92 -1.53
CA LEU A 363 -18.90 -5.54 -0.32
C LEU A 363 -20.00 -5.60 0.75
N GLU A 364 -20.41 -6.81 1.12
CA GLU A 364 -21.41 -7.03 2.16
C GLU A 364 -20.80 -6.80 3.56
N PRO A 365 -21.38 -5.95 4.43
CA PRO A 365 -20.78 -5.61 5.73
C PRO A 365 -20.52 -6.81 6.65
N SER A 366 -21.34 -7.87 6.53
CA SER A 366 -21.23 -9.11 7.30
C SER A 366 -20.17 -10.08 6.78
N MET A 367 -19.66 -9.89 5.55
CA MET A 367 -18.62 -10.71 4.95
C MET A 367 -17.32 -10.61 5.75
N LYS A 368 -16.52 -11.68 5.76
CA LYS A 368 -15.19 -11.68 6.37
C LYS A 368 -14.13 -11.14 5.42
N VAL A 369 -13.12 -10.46 5.97
CA VAL A 369 -11.99 -9.87 5.22
C VAL A 369 -11.22 -10.92 4.41
N ILE A 370 -11.11 -12.15 4.89
CA ILE A 370 -10.47 -13.25 4.14
C ILE A 370 -11.13 -13.53 2.77
N ASN A 371 -12.39 -13.14 2.60
CA ASN A 371 -13.12 -13.30 1.34
C ASN A 371 -12.95 -12.10 0.39
N LEU A 372 -12.20 -11.06 0.80
CA LEU A 372 -11.82 -9.98 -0.11
C LEU A 372 -10.89 -10.51 -1.20
N PRO A 373 -10.91 -9.90 -2.40
CA PRO A 373 -9.98 -10.27 -3.44
C PRO A 373 -8.53 -10.02 -3.00
N PRO A 374 -7.57 -10.84 -3.46
CA PRO A 374 -6.16 -10.61 -3.17
C PRO A 374 -5.71 -9.29 -3.79
N THR A 375 -5.03 -8.47 -3.00
CA THR A 375 -4.55 -7.14 -3.41
C THR A 375 -3.03 -7.05 -3.31
N SER A 376 -2.45 -6.20 -4.15
CA SER A 376 -1.07 -5.75 -4.03
C SER A 376 -1.01 -4.24 -4.22
N ALA A 377 0.16 -3.63 -3.99
CA ALA A 377 0.35 -2.22 -4.27
C ALA A 377 0.13 -1.87 -5.77
N GLU A 378 0.31 -2.83 -6.68
CA GLU A 378 0.08 -2.69 -8.14
C GLU A 378 -1.37 -3.04 -8.53
N ARG A 379 -2.07 -3.82 -7.71
CA ARG A 379 -3.46 -4.24 -7.94
C ARG A 379 -4.31 -3.95 -6.70
N PRO A 380 -4.51 -2.67 -6.36
CA PRO A 380 -5.31 -2.28 -5.21
C PRO A 380 -6.81 -2.40 -5.51
N ILE A 381 -7.62 -2.36 -4.45
CA ILE A 381 -9.03 -2.01 -4.58
C ILE A 381 -9.12 -0.48 -4.68
N PHE A 382 -9.78 0.03 -5.71
CA PHE A 382 -10.03 1.47 -5.83
C PHE A 382 -11.21 1.86 -4.95
N LEU A 383 -11.03 2.95 -4.20
CA LEU A 383 -12.07 3.59 -3.42
C LEU A 383 -12.56 4.85 -4.15
N LEU A 384 -13.87 4.95 -4.29
CA LEU A 384 -14.62 6.10 -4.76
C LEU A 384 -15.52 6.62 -3.64
N SER A 385 -15.64 7.94 -3.53
CA SER A 385 -16.63 8.61 -2.69
C SER A 385 -17.84 9.02 -3.54
N ARG A 386 -19.03 8.95 -2.95
CA ARG A 386 -20.28 9.45 -3.58
C ARG A 386 -20.32 10.98 -3.69
N ARG A 387 -19.45 11.70 -2.97
CA ARG A 387 -19.37 13.17 -3.01
C ARG A 387 -18.05 13.61 -3.63
N ALA A 388 -17.99 14.90 -3.96
CA ALA A 388 -16.73 15.54 -4.32
C ALA A 388 -15.80 15.54 -3.10
N GLU A 389 -14.62 14.95 -3.26
CA GLU A 389 -13.56 14.97 -2.25
C GLU A 389 -12.48 15.99 -2.65
N LYS A 390 -11.82 16.58 -1.66
CA LYS A 390 -10.61 17.39 -1.91
C LYS A 390 -9.44 16.44 -2.17
N ILE A 391 -8.52 16.85 -3.04
CA ILE A 391 -7.24 16.14 -3.19
C ILE A 391 -6.52 16.19 -1.84
N ALA A 392 -6.31 15.01 -1.24
CA ALA A 392 -5.56 14.85 -0.01
C ALA A 392 -4.09 14.49 -0.27
N ALA A 393 -3.73 14.15 -1.52
CA ALA A 393 -2.36 13.93 -1.93
C ALA A 393 -1.53 15.20 -1.68
N LEU A 394 -0.74 15.18 -0.60
CA LEU A 394 0.23 16.24 -0.33
C LEU A 394 1.26 16.26 -1.48
N PRO A 395 1.66 17.45 -1.96
CA PRO A 395 2.74 17.54 -2.93
C PRO A 395 3.99 16.86 -2.33
N PRO A 396 4.63 15.93 -3.08
CA PRO A 396 5.79 15.21 -2.58
C PRO A 396 6.90 16.21 -2.26
N ARG A 397 7.40 16.19 -1.02
CA ARG A 397 8.47 17.09 -0.60
C ARG A 397 9.76 16.70 -1.33
N GLU A 398 10.48 17.69 -1.86
CA GLU A 398 11.83 17.47 -2.41
C GLU A 398 12.72 16.90 -1.30
N PRO A 399 13.39 15.74 -1.50
CA PRO A 399 14.34 15.20 -0.55
C PRO A 399 15.42 16.21 -0.15
N GLU A 400 15.65 16.34 1.16
CA GLU A 400 16.61 17.30 1.71
C GLU A 400 18.04 16.91 1.33
N THR A 401 18.79 17.87 0.78
CA THR A 401 20.15 17.65 0.31
C THR A 401 21.10 18.58 1.06
N GLN A 402 22.15 18.02 1.67
CA GLN A 402 23.19 18.81 2.33
C GLN A 402 23.98 19.64 1.30
N SER A 403 24.58 20.73 1.75
CA SER A 403 25.48 21.53 0.90
C SER A 403 26.78 20.78 0.64
N LEU A 404 27.27 20.88 -0.59
CA LEU A 404 28.57 20.31 -0.98
C LEU A 404 29.68 20.99 -0.17
N PRO A 405 30.61 20.24 0.46
CA PRO A 405 31.73 20.83 1.18
C PRO A 405 32.57 21.72 0.25
N SER A 406 32.87 22.96 0.66
CA SER A 406 33.60 23.91 -0.17
C SER A 406 35.11 23.65 -0.23
N ARG A 407 35.68 23.09 0.84
CA ARG A 407 37.10 22.73 0.92
C ARG A 407 37.32 21.31 0.43
N PHE A 408 38.50 21.06 -0.15
CA PHE A 408 38.96 19.72 -0.46
C PHE A 408 39.32 18.99 0.83
N ASP A 409 38.64 17.90 1.12
CA ASP A 409 38.91 17.03 2.25
C ASP A 409 38.34 15.64 1.94
N VAL A 410 39.22 14.65 1.78
CA VAL A 410 38.84 13.30 1.35
C VAL A 410 37.86 12.63 2.33
N VAL A 411 37.95 12.92 3.63
CA VAL A 411 37.07 12.34 4.65
C VAL A 411 35.69 13.01 4.61
N ALA A 412 35.67 14.34 4.54
CA ALA A 412 34.42 15.10 4.45
C ALA A 412 33.69 14.79 3.13
N ASP A 413 34.42 14.72 2.02
CA ASP A 413 33.89 14.45 0.68
C ASP A 413 33.35 13.02 0.57
N HIS A 414 34.04 12.02 1.14
CA HIS A 414 33.51 10.67 1.26
C HIS A 414 32.22 10.62 2.09
N THR A 415 32.19 11.27 3.25
CA THR A 415 31.02 11.30 4.15
C THR A 415 29.83 11.95 3.46
N PHE A 416 30.06 13.10 2.80
CA PHE A 416 29.05 13.78 2.00
C PHE A 416 28.52 12.87 0.88
N SER A 417 29.41 12.23 0.10
CA SER A 417 29.00 11.37 -1.00
C SER A 417 28.17 10.16 -0.53
N LYS A 418 28.50 9.57 0.64
CA LYS A 418 27.72 8.47 1.23
C LYS A 418 26.27 8.91 1.49
N ASN A 419 26.10 10.03 2.19
CA ASN A 419 24.77 10.57 2.51
C ASN A 419 24.01 10.95 1.23
N LEU A 420 24.72 11.55 0.27
CA LEU A 420 24.14 11.96 -0.99
C LEU A 420 23.58 10.77 -1.78
N VAL A 421 24.32 9.67 -1.91
CA VAL A 421 23.83 8.47 -2.60
C VAL A 421 22.49 8.01 -2.02
N GLY A 422 22.36 7.99 -0.68
CA GLY A 422 21.10 7.68 -0.02
C GLY A 422 19.97 8.65 -0.38
N VAL A 423 20.25 9.96 -0.42
CA VAL A 423 19.28 10.98 -0.88
C VAL A 423 18.86 10.74 -2.33
N ILE A 424 19.78 10.36 -3.22
CA ILE A 424 19.44 10.06 -4.62
C ILE A 424 18.57 8.80 -4.74
N HIS A 425 18.80 7.77 -3.92
CA HIS A 425 17.87 6.64 -3.83
C HIS A 425 16.48 7.07 -3.37
N GLN A 426 16.38 8.01 -2.42
CA GLN A 426 15.11 8.59 -2.03
C GLN A 426 14.42 9.33 -3.19
N PHE A 427 15.16 10.14 -3.96
CA PHE A 427 14.63 10.76 -5.18
C PHE A 427 14.08 9.72 -6.16
N LEU A 428 14.85 8.66 -6.44
CA LEU A 428 14.43 7.59 -7.35
C LEU A 428 13.18 6.86 -6.86
N ARG A 429 13.10 6.52 -5.57
CA ARG A 429 11.92 5.89 -4.97
C ARG A 429 10.69 6.78 -5.11
N THR A 430 10.81 8.07 -4.78
CA THR A 430 9.69 9.02 -4.93
C THR A 430 9.29 9.16 -6.40
N THR A 431 10.24 9.26 -7.34
CA THR A 431 9.93 9.29 -8.78
C THR A 431 9.15 8.06 -9.24
N ARG A 432 9.56 6.86 -8.83
CA ARG A 432 8.85 5.61 -9.14
C ARG A 432 7.45 5.57 -8.51
N LEU A 433 7.32 6.01 -7.26
CA LEU A 433 6.04 6.10 -6.56
C LEU A 433 5.06 7.03 -7.30
N LEU A 434 5.51 8.21 -7.71
CA LEU A 434 4.67 9.18 -8.43
C LEU A 434 4.26 8.68 -9.82
N HIS A 435 5.17 8.01 -10.52
CA HIS A 435 4.84 7.35 -11.78
C HIS A 435 3.73 6.30 -11.58
N LYS A 436 3.87 5.45 -10.57
CA LYS A 436 2.88 4.43 -10.23
C LYS A 436 1.53 5.03 -9.79
N HIS A 437 1.55 6.12 -9.02
CA HIS A 437 0.32 6.83 -8.65
C HIS A 437 -0.40 7.38 -9.88
N ARG A 438 0.32 7.98 -10.84
CA ARG A 438 -0.28 8.45 -12.11
C ARG A 438 -0.92 7.30 -12.87
N ASP A 439 -0.23 6.16 -12.96
CA ASP A 439 -0.77 4.97 -13.61
C ASP A 439 -2.08 4.51 -12.95
N MET A 440 -2.09 4.35 -11.62
CA MET A 440 -3.28 3.96 -10.86
C MET A 440 -4.43 4.97 -11.01
N ILE A 441 -4.14 6.27 -10.98
CA ILE A 441 -5.14 7.32 -11.21
C ILE A 441 -5.76 7.16 -12.59
N LEU A 442 -4.95 7.04 -13.64
CA LEU A 442 -5.44 6.96 -15.02
C LEU A 442 -6.25 5.69 -15.25
N GLN A 443 -5.79 4.54 -14.76
CA GLN A 443 -6.52 3.27 -14.82
C GLN A 443 -7.85 3.32 -14.04
N GLY A 444 -7.83 3.92 -12.85
CA GLY A 444 -9.01 4.08 -12.01
C GLY A 444 -10.05 5.01 -12.65
N PHE A 445 -9.64 6.17 -13.18
CA PHE A 445 -10.56 7.09 -13.85
C PHE A 445 -11.07 6.53 -15.18
N TYR A 446 -10.25 5.82 -15.94
CA TYR A 446 -10.71 5.10 -17.12
C TYR A 446 -11.85 4.13 -16.77
N SER A 447 -11.62 3.28 -15.77
CA SER A 447 -12.63 2.34 -15.28
C SER A 447 -13.89 3.04 -14.79
N TYR A 448 -13.71 4.14 -14.05
CA TYR A 448 -14.82 4.92 -13.53
C TYR A 448 -15.68 5.54 -14.65
N ILE A 449 -15.04 6.12 -15.67
CA ILE A 449 -15.73 6.68 -16.84
C ILE A 449 -16.51 5.59 -17.58
N GLU A 450 -15.93 4.40 -17.77
CA GLU A 450 -16.60 3.28 -18.45
C GLU A 450 -17.83 2.78 -17.67
N ILE A 451 -17.75 2.70 -16.35
CA ILE A 451 -18.91 2.34 -15.50
C ILE A 451 -20.04 3.37 -15.67
N VAL A 452 -19.71 4.67 -15.57
CA VAL A 452 -20.72 5.73 -15.74
C VAL A 452 -21.28 5.75 -17.17
N ARG A 453 -20.48 5.40 -18.18
CA ARG A 453 -20.91 5.25 -19.57
C ARG A 453 -21.92 4.10 -19.73
N ILE A 454 -21.70 2.97 -19.07
CA ILE A 454 -22.66 1.85 -19.05
C ILE A 454 -23.98 2.27 -18.40
N ASP A 455 -23.92 2.98 -17.26
CA ASP A 455 -25.12 3.49 -16.57
C ASP A 455 -25.90 4.50 -17.43
N CYS A 456 -25.17 5.39 -18.11
CA CYS A 456 -25.75 6.36 -19.04
C CYS A 456 -26.45 5.68 -20.21
N ASN A 457 -25.80 4.69 -20.84
CA ASN A 457 -26.39 3.92 -21.93
C ASN A 457 -27.62 3.12 -21.48
N THR A 458 -27.58 2.53 -20.29
CA THR A 458 -28.73 1.83 -19.70
C THR A 458 -29.90 2.79 -19.48
N THR A 459 -29.62 4.00 -19.00
CA THR A 459 -30.63 5.05 -18.83
C THR A 459 -31.22 5.52 -20.17
N ALA A 460 -30.38 5.65 -21.21
CA ALA A 460 -30.83 5.98 -22.57
C ALA A 460 -31.79 4.92 -23.15
N HIS A 461 -31.49 3.64 -22.94
CA HIS A 461 -32.38 2.54 -23.35
C HIS A 461 -33.71 2.58 -22.61
N ARG A 462 -33.66 2.84 -21.29
CA ARG A 462 -34.87 3.02 -20.47
C ARG A 462 -35.76 4.14 -21.00
N ILE A 463 -35.20 5.32 -21.26
CA ILE A 463 -35.94 6.46 -21.83
C ILE A 463 -36.57 6.10 -23.19
N THR A 464 -35.83 5.38 -24.04
CA THR A 464 -36.34 4.88 -25.32
C THR A 464 -37.55 3.96 -25.14
N MET A 465 -37.52 3.06 -24.15
CA MET A 465 -38.67 2.20 -23.83
C MET A 465 -39.89 3.00 -23.37
N VAL A 466 -39.70 4.02 -22.54
CA VAL A 466 -40.79 4.91 -22.10
C VAL A 466 -41.38 5.68 -23.29
N ASN A 467 -40.55 6.15 -24.22
CA ASN A 467 -41.03 6.81 -25.43
C ASN A 467 -41.88 5.87 -26.30
N MET A 468 -41.44 4.61 -26.48
CA MET A 468 -42.20 3.60 -27.21
C MET A 468 -43.56 3.31 -26.55
N LYS A 469 -43.58 3.17 -25.22
CA LYS A 469 -44.82 2.99 -24.45
C LYS A 469 -45.76 4.20 -24.55
N LEU A 470 -45.21 5.41 -24.45
CA LEU A 470 -45.99 6.64 -24.61
C LEU A 470 -46.65 6.71 -25.98
N LEU A 471 -45.90 6.44 -27.05
CA LEU A 471 -46.44 6.44 -28.42
C LEU A 471 -47.57 5.41 -28.57
N SER A 472 -47.43 4.23 -27.96
CA SER A 472 -48.50 3.22 -27.92
C SER A 472 -49.74 3.73 -27.17
N CYS A 473 -49.58 4.37 -26.01
CA CYS A 473 -50.69 4.95 -25.25
C CYS A 473 -51.39 6.09 -26.00
N LEU A 474 -50.63 6.95 -26.69
CA LEU A 474 -51.18 8.03 -27.51
C LEU A 474 -51.98 7.50 -28.72
N ASN A 475 -51.46 6.49 -29.42
CA ASN A 475 -52.17 5.84 -30.51
C ASN A 475 -53.47 5.15 -30.03
N THR A 476 -53.44 4.60 -28.81
CA THR A 476 -54.62 4.00 -28.18
C THR A 476 -55.68 5.05 -27.84
N GLU A 477 -55.27 6.23 -27.34
CA GLU A 477 -56.17 7.37 -27.14
C GLU A 477 -56.78 7.86 -28.45
N GLU A 478 -55.99 8.03 -29.52
CA GLU A 478 -56.53 8.40 -30.84
C GLU A 478 -57.58 7.40 -31.34
N THR A 479 -57.35 6.10 -31.09
CA THR A 479 -58.31 5.04 -31.42
C THR A 479 -59.58 5.14 -30.57
N LEU A 480 -59.45 5.41 -29.27
CA LEU A 480 -60.56 5.61 -28.35
C LEU A 480 -61.40 6.86 -28.69
N ASP A 481 -60.75 7.97 -29.05
CA ASP A 481 -61.39 9.19 -29.51
C ASP A 481 -62.18 8.93 -30.80
N ALA A 482 -61.62 8.17 -31.74
CA ALA A 482 -62.32 7.76 -32.96
C ALA A 482 -63.54 6.87 -32.67
N LEU A 483 -63.48 6.03 -31.62
CA LEU A 483 -64.58 5.17 -31.18
C LEU A 483 -65.68 5.94 -30.42
N SER A 484 -65.34 7.04 -29.73
CA SER A 484 -66.29 7.88 -29.00
C SER A 484 -67.29 8.63 -29.88
N GLN A 485 -67.04 8.73 -31.20
CA GLN A 485 -68.02 9.23 -32.18
C GLN A 485 -69.18 8.27 -32.44
N VAL A 486 -69.14 7.06 -31.87
CA VAL A 486 -70.27 6.14 -31.74
C VAL A 486 -70.93 6.40 -30.38
N PRO A 487 -72.26 6.56 -30.26
CA PRO A 487 -72.90 6.93 -28.99
C PRO A 487 -72.74 5.79 -27.98
N LEU A 488 -71.68 5.88 -27.21
CA LEU A 488 -71.28 5.02 -26.11
C LEU A 488 -70.98 6.00 -24.98
N ASP A 489 -71.86 6.08 -23.98
CA ASP A 489 -71.70 6.92 -22.78
C ASP A 489 -70.49 6.44 -21.95
N VAL A 490 -69.28 6.68 -22.44
CA VAL A 490 -68.04 6.36 -21.73
C VAL A 490 -67.25 7.67 -21.56
N PRO A 491 -67.18 8.22 -20.34
CA PRO A 491 -66.42 9.45 -20.11
C PRO A 491 -64.93 9.17 -20.32
N LEU A 492 -64.33 9.82 -21.32
CA LEU A 492 -62.87 9.91 -21.46
C LEU A 492 -62.31 10.73 -20.29
N SER A 493 -61.33 10.16 -19.58
CA SER A 493 -60.68 10.80 -18.43
C SER A 493 -59.78 11.94 -18.92
N SER A 494 -60.18 13.21 -18.71
CA SER A 494 -59.35 14.37 -19.08
C SER A 494 -57.99 14.39 -18.37
N ASP A 495 -57.90 13.70 -17.22
CA ASP A 495 -56.70 13.55 -16.41
C ASP A 495 -55.63 12.68 -17.12
N ASN A 496 -56.08 11.69 -17.91
CA ASN A 496 -55.20 10.76 -18.60
C ASN A 496 -54.42 11.44 -19.75
N MET A 497 -55.13 12.22 -20.57
CA MET A 497 -54.51 13.02 -21.64
C MET A 497 -53.59 14.13 -21.12
N GLN A 498 -53.84 14.64 -19.91
CA GLN A 498 -52.97 15.63 -19.28
C GLN A 498 -51.66 14.99 -18.79
N LYS A 499 -51.73 13.77 -18.22
CA LYS A 499 -50.54 12.98 -17.83
C LYS A 499 -49.70 12.60 -19.04
N LEU A 500 -50.30 12.07 -20.10
CA LEU A 500 -49.60 11.70 -21.35
C LEU A 500 -48.91 12.90 -22.00
N ARG A 501 -49.58 14.06 -22.06
CA ARG A 501 -48.95 15.31 -22.53
C ARG A 501 -47.76 15.74 -21.67
N SER A 502 -47.90 15.68 -20.35
CA SER A 502 -46.79 16.02 -19.44
C SER A 502 -45.57 15.11 -19.66
N ILE A 503 -45.79 13.81 -19.87
CA ILE A 503 -44.70 12.85 -20.18
C ILE A 503 -44.07 13.17 -21.53
N HIS A 504 -44.88 13.46 -22.56
CA HIS A 504 -44.42 13.83 -23.90
C HIS A 504 -43.52 15.08 -23.88
N GLU A 505 -43.88 16.10 -23.11
CA GLU A 505 -43.10 17.34 -22.98
C GLU A 505 -41.77 17.14 -22.26
N LYS A 506 -41.71 16.24 -21.27
CA LYS A 506 -40.48 16.00 -20.48
C LYS A 506 -39.47 15.11 -21.20
N LEU A 507 -39.91 14.19 -22.07
CA LEU A 507 -39.04 13.22 -22.76
C LEU A 507 -37.88 13.84 -23.56
N PRO A 508 -38.08 14.88 -24.40
CA PRO A 508 -36.99 15.53 -25.13
C PRO A 508 -35.90 16.12 -24.22
N VAL A 509 -36.29 16.64 -23.05
CA VAL A 509 -35.35 17.16 -22.04
C VAL A 509 -34.45 16.05 -21.52
N TYR A 510 -35.00 14.86 -21.27
CA TYR A 510 -34.21 13.70 -20.87
C TYR A 510 -33.25 13.22 -21.97
N PHE A 511 -33.71 13.11 -23.22
CA PHE A 511 -32.85 12.73 -24.35
C PHE A 511 -31.69 13.69 -24.57
N SER A 512 -31.97 14.99 -24.57
CA SER A 512 -30.93 16.03 -24.70
C SER A 512 -29.94 16.00 -23.54
N GLY A 513 -30.42 15.82 -22.31
CA GLY A 513 -29.57 15.69 -21.11
C GLY A 513 -28.65 14.46 -21.17
N ILE A 514 -29.14 13.31 -21.62
CA ILE A 514 -28.32 12.11 -21.83
C ILE A 514 -27.28 12.33 -22.93
N ARG A 515 -27.63 12.99 -24.03
CA ARG A 515 -26.67 13.33 -25.10
C ARG A 515 -25.57 14.26 -24.61
N GLU A 516 -25.91 15.25 -23.78
CA GLU A 516 -24.93 16.12 -23.12
C GLU A 516 -23.97 15.32 -22.25
N ILE A 517 -24.49 14.38 -21.46
CA ILE A 517 -23.68 13.49 -20.61
C ILE A 517 -22.74 12.62 -21.47
N GLN A 518 -23.24 12.00 -22.55
CA GLN A 518 -22.42 11.19 -23.45
C GLN A 518 -21.25 11.98 -24.05
N ASN A 519 -21.50 13.23 -24.48
CA ASN A 519 -20.44 14.11 -24.98
C ASN A 519 -19.39 14.42 -23.90
N LYS A 520 -19.82 14.74 -22.68
CA LYS A 520 -18.90 14.98 -21.55
C LYS A 520 -18.04 13.75 -21.23
N LEU A 521 -18.63 12.56 -21.19
CA LEU A 521 -17.90 11.31 -20.97
C LEU A 521 -16.88 11.03 -22.09
N GLN A 522 -17.21 11.36 -23.35
CA GLN A 522 -16.27 11.21 -24.45
C GLN A 522 -15.07 12.15 -24.31
N HIS A 523 -15.29 13.40 -23.91
CA HIS A 523 -14.19 14.34 -23.64
C HIS A 523 -13.29 13.85 -22.51
N LEU A 524 -13.86 13.44 -21.38
CA LEU A 524 -13.10 12.88 -20.25
C LEU A 524 -12.25 11.66 -20.68
N HIS A 525 -12.82 10.78 -21.50
CA HIS A 525 -12.11 9.61 -21.99
C HIS A 525 -10.93 9.98 -22.90
N LEU A 526 -11.06 11.00 -23.75
CA LEU A 526 -9.96 11.51 -24.58
C LEU A 526 -8.85 12.13 -23.72
N ASP A 527 -9.20 12.92 -22.71
CA ASP A 527 -8.22 13.53 -21.79
C ASP A 527 -7.43 12.47 -21.03
N VAL A 528 -8.10 11.44 -20.47
CA VAL A 528 -7.43 10.32 -19.79
C VAL A 528 -6.49 9.57 -20.74
N ALA A 529 -6.90 9.36 -22.00
CA ALA A 529 -6.06 8.70 -23.00
C ALA A 529 -4.80 9.52 -23.35
N GLU A 530 -4.91 10.86 -23.41
CA GLU A 530 -3.77 11.75 -23.66
C GLU A 530 -2.74 11.69 -22.51
N HIS A 531 -3.19 11.76 -21.26
CA HIS A 531 -2.31 11.60 -20.10
C HIS A 531 -1.68 10.21 -20.03
N SER A 532 -2.43 9.17 -20.41
CA SER A 532 -1.92 7.78 -20.47
C SER A 532 -0.80 7.64 -21.50
N LYS A 533 -0.96 8.24 -22.69
CA LYS A 533 0.10 8.29 -23.70
C LYS A 533 1.35 8.98 -23.16
N THR A 534 1.19 10.12 -22.51
CA THR A 534 2.29 10.87 -21.89
C THR A 534 3.02 10.03 -20.82
N LEU A 535 2.28 9.26 -20.02
CA LEU A 535 2.86 8.38 -19.01
C LEU A 535 3.71 7.26 -19.62
N THR A 536 3.24 6.60 -20.68
CA THR A 536 3.99 5.51 -21.33
C THR A 536 5.33 5.95 -21.95
N GLN A 537 5.45 7.23 -22.31
CA GLN A 537 6.65 7.82 -22.87
C GLN A 537 7.60 8.37 -21.79
N ASP A 538 7.19 8.36 -20.52
CA ASP A 538 7.93 8.92 -19.41
C ASP A 538 9.17 8.06 -19.09
N LYS A 539 10.36 8.65 -19.23
CA LYS A 539 11.65 8.01 -18.94
C LYS A 539 12.34 8.58 -17.70
N CYS A 540 11.61 9.29 -16.84
CA CYS A 540 12.19 10.01 -15.70
C CYS A 540 12.91 9.07 -14.72
N ALA A 541 12.33 7.93 -14.37
CA ALA A 541 12.95 6.95 -13.47
C ALA A 541 14.25 6.37 -14.07
N GLN A 542 14.26 6.01 -15.35
CA GLN A 542 15.44 5.47 -16.04
C GLN A 542 16.55 6.52 -16.15
N LYS A 543 16.21 7.79 -16.44
CA LYS A 543 17.18 8.90 -16.41
C LYS A 543 17.79 9.08 -15.01
N MET A 544 16.97 8.94 -13.96
CA MET A 544 17.39 9.06 -12.57
C MET A 544 18.32 7.91 -12.16
N GLU A 545 18.05 6.68 -12.61
CA GLU A 545 18.90 5.50 -12.40
C GLU A 545 20.30 5.71 -13.02
N VAL A 546 20.38 6.19 -14.26
CA VAL A 546 21.67 6.49 -14.92
C VAL A 546 22.46 7.56 -14.16
N LEU A 547 21.78 8.57 -13.59
CA LEU A 547 22.45 9.58 -12.76
C LEU A 547 22.93 8.98 -11.43
N LEU A 548 22.12 8.13 -10.80
CA LEU A 548 22.48 7.42 -9.58
C LEU A 548 23.72 6.55 -9.80
N GLU A 549 23.80 5.77 -10.89
CA GLU A 549 24.97 4.96 -11.23
C GLU A 549 26.26 5.80 -11.31
N LYS A 550 26.19 6.97 -11.95
CA LYS A 550 27.33 7.90 -12.04
C LYS A 550 27.73 8.43 -10.66
N ILE A 551 26.76 8.79 -9.82
CA ILE A 551 27.01 9.30 -8.47
C ILE A 551 27.61 8.19 -7.58
N VAL A 552 27.12 6.95 -7.70
CA VAL A 552 27.65 5.78 -7.01
C VAL A 552 29.10 5.49 -7.45
N ALA A 553 29.42 5.66 -8.73
CA ALA A 553 30.79 5.52 -9.22
C ALA A 553 31.74 6.52 -8.55
N VAL A 554 31.35 7.79 -8.43
CA VAL A 554 32.11 8.82 -7.70
C VAL A 554 32.27 8.44 -6.22
N HIS A 555 31.18 8.00 -5.56
CA HIS A 555 31.25 7.56 -4.16
C HIS A 555 32.21 6.39 -3.95
N ARG A 556 32.21 5.40 -4.85
CA ARG A 556 33.14 4.27 -4.82
C ARG A 556 34.59 4.74 -4.95
N GLN A 557 34.86 5.73 -5.81
CA GLN A 557 36.19 6.32 -5.91
C GLN A 557 36.58 7.05 -4.61
N TYR A 558 35.70 7.88 -4.05
CA TYR A 558 35.97 8.58 -2.78
C TYR A 558 36.21 7.63 -1.61
N ARG A 559 35.55 6.46 -1.60
CA ARG A 559 35.83 5.40 -0.62
C ARG A 559 37.27 4.89 -0.74
N LYS A 560 37.77 4.68 -1.96
CA LYS A 560 39.17 4.27 -2.21
C LYS A 560 40.14 5.38 -1.80
N ASP A 561 39.87 6.62 -2.19
CA ASP A 561 40.70 7.78 -1.87
C ASP A 561 40.84 7.94 -0.35
N ARG A 562 39.74 7.77 0.40
CA ARG A 562 39.75 7.80 1.87
C ARG A 562 40.64 6.72 2.49
N GLN A 563 40.72 5.53 1.89
CA GLN A 563 41.59 4.45 2.37
C GLN A 563 43.07 4.76 2.10
N ILE A 564 43.38 5.46 1.01
CA ILE A 564 44.74 5.91 0.67
C ILE A 564 45.17 7.07 1.59
N GLY A 565 44.24 7.96 1.94
CA GLY A 565 44.51 9.13 2.77
C GLY A 565 45.07 10.29 1.95
N LYS A 566 46.41 10.46 1.94
CA LYS A 566 47.05 11.57 1.21
C LYS A 566 47.26 11.19 -0.25
N LEU A 567 46.51 11.83 -1.14
CA LEU A 567 46.58 11.60 -2.59
C LEU A 567 47.83 12.25 -3.22
N ASN A 568 48.30 11.69 -4.34
CA ASN A 568 49.30 12.37 -5.18
C ASN A 568 48.65 13.51 -5.98
N TYR A 569 49.47 14.35 -6.62
CA TYR A 569 48.97 15.53 -7.34
C TYR A 569 47.90 15.19 -8.39
N ASN A 570 48.11 14.13 -9.19
CA ASN A 570 47.18 13.76 -10.26
C ASN A 570 45.86 13.24 -9.69
N ASP A 571 45.92 12.35 -8.69
CA ASP A 571 44.73 11.80 -8.02
C ASP A 571 43.95 12.90 -7.28
N GLU A 572 44.63 13.89 -6.71
CA GLU A 572 44.00 15.06 -6.11
C GLU A 572 43.24 15.90 -7.15
N GLN A 573 43.85 16.14 -8.33
CA GLN A 573 43.15 16.87 -9.41
C GLN A 573 41.94 16.09 -9.92
N ILE A 574 42.06 14.76 -10.08
CA ILE A 574 40.95 13.88 -10.49
C ILE A 574 39.83 13.95 -9.44
N HIS A 575 40.15 13.84 -8.15
CA HIS A 575 39.17 13.93 -7.07
C HIS A 575 38.41 15.27 -7.09
N LYS A 576 39.14 16.38 -7.28
CA LYS A 576 38.55 17.73 -7.43
C LYS A 576 37.67 17.85 -8.66
N PHE A 577 38.07 17.25 -9.79
CA PHE A 577 37.26 17.22 -11.00
C PHE A 577 35.97 16.42 -10.81
N GLU A 578 36.06 15.24 -10.18
CA GLU A 578 34.88 14.44 -9.86
C GLU A 578 33.92 15.16 -8.90
N LYS A 579 34.44 16.02 -8.01
CA LYS A 579 33.62 16.86 -7.15
C LYS A 579 32.76 17.86 -7.95
N ILE A 580 33.31 18.42 -9.03
CA ILE A 580 32.60 19.31 -9.95
C ILE A 580 31.53 18.51 -10.71
N ASN A 581 31.88 17.33 -11.23
CA ASN A 581 30.94 16.44 -11.91
C ASN A 581 29.79 16.04 -10.99
N LEU A 582 30.09 15.70 -9.74
CA LEU A 582 29.11 15.35 -8.71
C LEU A 582 28.10 16.49 -8.52
N SER A 583 28.58 17.74 -8.38
CA SER A 583 27.71 18.92 -8.30
C SER A 583 26.78 19.06 -9.51
N ALA A 584 27.30 18.84 -10.73
CA ALA A 584 26.50 18.86 -11.95
C ALA A 584 25.44 17.75 -11.99
N HIS A 585 25.79 16.52 -11.55
CA HIS A 585 24.84 15.41 -11.45
C HIS A 585 23.72 15.70 -10.45
N ILE A 586 24.03 16.25 -9.27
CA ILE A 586 23.02 16.65 -8.27
C ILE A 586 22.04 17.65 -8.85
N LYS A 587 22.54 18.69 -9.54
CA LYS A 587 21.68 19.69 -10.20
C LYS A 587 20.74 19.06 -11.23
N LYS A 588 21.25 18.11 -12.03
CA LYS A 588 20.44 17.36 -13.00
C LYS A 588 19.37 16.51 -12.33
N VAL A 589 19.69 15.81 -11.23
CA VAL A 589 18.69 15.04 -10.46
C VAL A 589 17.57 15.95 -9.96
N LYS A 590 17.91 17.08 -9.35
CA LYS A 590 16.90 18.03 -8.83
C LYS A 590 16.03 18.62 -9.92
N ALA A 591 16.64 19.04 -11.04
CA ALA A 591 15.89 19.56 -12.19
C ALA A 591 14.96 18.49 -12.78
N LEU A 592 15.46 17.28 -13.01
CA LEU A 592 14.65 16.15 -13.49
C LEU A 592 13.46 15.86 -12.57
N PHE A 593 13.68 15.89 -11.25
CA PHE A 593 12.61 15.66 -10.27
C PHE A 593 11.56 16.78 -10.30
N ARG A 594 11.97 18.05 -10.30
CA ARG A 594 11.02 19.18 -10.26
C ARG A 594 10.30 19.37 -11.59
N ASP A 595 11.07 19.45 -12.67
CA ASP A 595 10.61 19.96 -13.96
C ASP A 595 9.96 18.86 -14.81
N GLU A 596 10.36 17.58 -14.63
CA GLU A 596 9.71 16.47 -15.34
C GLU A 596 8.78 15.66 -14.44
N CYS A 597 9.21 15.27 -13.23
CA CYS A 597 8.42 14.35 -12.39
C CYS A 597 7.27 15.05 -11.66
N LEU A 598 7.58 16.06 -10.83
CA LEU A 598 6.57 16.75 -10.02
C LEU A 598 5.58 17.53 -10.89
N GLN A 599 6.06 18.24 -11.91
CA GLN A 599 5.19 19.00 -12.81
C GLN A 599 4.13 18.10 -13.48
N ARG A 600 4.56 16.98 -14.09
CA ARG A 600 3.61 16.03 -14.71
C ARG A 600 2.66 15.38 -13.71
N TYR A 601 3.09 15.17 -12.47
CA TYR A 601 2.22 14.69 -11.41
C TYR A 601 1.15 15.73 -11.06
N GLN A 602 1.54 17.00 -10.92
CA GLN A 602 0.62 18.11 -10.64
C GLN A 602 -0.40 18.32 -11.77
N GLU A 603 0.02 18.19 -13.03
CA GLU A 603 -0.89 18.24 -14.19
C GLU A 603 -1.98 17.17 -14.10
N VAL A 604 -1.62 15.92 -13.78
CA VAL A 604 -2.60 14.84 -13.57
C VAL A 604 -3.50 15.14 -12.36
N LEU A 605 -2.96 15.64 -11.25
CA LEU A 605 -3.78 16.01 -10.09
C LEU A 605 -4.79 17.12 -10.42
N ALA A 606 -4.40 18.13 -11.20
CA ALA A 606 -5.33 19.17 -11.66
C ALA A 606 -6.46 18.58 -12.53
N ALA A 607 -6.11 17.61 -13.39
CA ALA A 607 -7.09 16.88 -14.19
C ALA A 607 -8.04 16.05 -13.30
N VAL A 608 -7.54 15.38 -12.26
CA VAL A 608 -8.34 14.63 -11.27
C VAL A 608 -9.43 15.48 -10.62
N VAL A 609 -9.14 16.74 -10.25
CA VAL A 609 -10.16 17.66 -9.70
C VAL A 609 -11.30 17.84 -10.70
N THR A 610 -10.95 18.09 -11.95
CA THR A 610 -11.90 18.35 -13.03
C THR A 610 -12.72 17.10 -13.33
N TRP A 611 -12.07 15.96 -13.52
CA TRP A 611 -12.72 14.67 -13.80
C TRP A 611 -13.66 14.25 -12.67
N SER A 612 -13.21 14.38 -11.42
CA SER A 612 -14.04 14.06 -10.25
C SER A 612 -15.28 14.91 -10.19
N SER A 613 -15.16 16.22 -10.38
CA SER A 613 -16.31 17.14 -10.36
C SER A 613 -17.32 16.78 -11.45
N VAL A 614 -16.85 16.60 -12.69
CA VAL A 614 -17.73 16.29 -13.83
C VAL A 614 -18.41 14.94 -13.64
N LEU A 615 -17.71 13.92 -13.15
CA LEU A 615 -18.28 12.59 -12.92
C LEU A 615 -19.30 12.60 -11.78
N CYS A 616 -19.05 13.31 -10.68
CA CYS A 616 -20.02 13.49 -9.60
C CYS A 616 -21.30 14.20 -10.10
N ASP A 617 -21.16 15.26 -10.90
CA ASP A 617 -22.30 15.96 -11.49
C ASP A 617 -23.11 15.04 -12.42
N ILE A 618 -22.43 14.25 -13.25
CA ILE A 618 -23.07 13.28 -14.13
C ILE A 618 -23.83 12.22 -13.33
N GLN A 619 -23.23 11.66 -12.29
CA GLN A 619 -23.88 10.65 -11.45
C GLN A 619 -25.13 11.20 -10.77
N SER A 620 -25.06 12.41 -10.20
CA SER A 620 -26.24 13.06 -9.60
C SER A 620 -27.36 13.27 -10.63
N LYS A 621 -27.02 13.68 -11.86
CA LYS A 621 -28.00 13.78 -12.95
C LYS A 621 -28.60 12.41 -13.33
N LEU A 622 -27.80 11.35 -13.42
CA LEU A 622 -28.28 9.99 -13.74
C LEU A 622 -29.17 9.41 -12.63
N GLU A 623 -28.86 9.70 -11.36
CA GLU A 623 -29.71 9.32 -10.22
C GLU A 623 -31.06 10.05 -10.26
N ASN A 624 -31.05 11.35 -10.56
CA ASN A 624 -32.28 12.15 -10.75
C ASN A 624 -33.10 11.68 -11.96
N PHE A 625 -32.45 11.26 -13.04
CA PHE A 625 -33.14 10.63 -14.17
C PHE A 625 -33.75 9.30 -13.79
N SER A 626 -33.05 8.48 -13.00
CA SER A 626 -33.56 7.19 -12.55
C SER A 626 -34.78 7.32 -11.63
N SER A 627 -34.79 8.29 -10.72
CA SER A 627 -35.96 8.55 -9.86
C SER A 627 -37.15 9.09 -10.67
N SER A 628 -36.90 10.05 -11.56
CA SER A 628 -37.93 10.58 -12.47
C SER A 628 -38.50 9.51 -13.40
N PHE A 629 -37.64 8.60 -13.87
CA PHE A 629 -38.03 7.50 -14.75
C PHE A 629 -39.03 6.55 -14.09
N LEU A 630 -38.82 6.19 -12.82
CA LEU A 630 -39.75 5.35 -12.06
C LEU A 630 -41.14 6.01 -11.93
N GLN A 631 -41.17 7.33 -11.80
CA GLN A 631 -42.43 8.07 -11.79
C GLN A 631 -43.12 8.02 -13.16
N LEU A 632 -42.40 8.35 -14.25
CA LEU A 632 -42.96 8.37 -15.61
C LEU A 632 -43.50 7.00 -16.03
N ILE A 633 -42.80 5.92 -15.68
CA ILE A 633 -43.26 4.57 -16.05
C ILE A 633 -44.48 4.16 -15.23
N GLY A 634 -44.57 4.58 -13.96
CA GLY A 634 -45.75 4.38 -13.13
C GLY A 634 -46.95 5.13 -13.69
N ASP A 635 -46.77 6.39 -14.07
CA ASP A 635 -47.82 7.20 -14.70
C ASP A 635 -48.30 6.56 -16.02
N LEU A 636 -47.37 6.10 -16.88
CA LEU A 636 -47.72 5.38 -18.11
C LEU A 636 -48.48 4.08 -17.85
N GLN A 637 -48.09 3.30 -16.85
CA GLN A 637 -48.79 2.05 -16.49
C GLN A 637 -50.22 2.31 -16.00
N ILE A 638 -50.42 3.41 -15.26
CA ILE A 638 -51.77 3.84 -14.86
C ILE A 638 -52.59 4.21 -16.10
N CYS A 639 -52.02 5.00 -17.02
CA CYS A 639 -52.69 5.41 -18.25
C CYS A 639 -53.08 4.21 -19.12
N GLU A 640 -52.14 3.28 -19.32
CA GLU A 640 -52.31 2.03 -20.08
C GLU A 640 -53.42 1.17 -19.46
N GLY A 641 -53.45 1.05 -18.13
CA GLY A 641 -54.50 0.31 -17.42
C GLY A 641 -55.89 0.94 -17.51
N GLU A 642 -55.99 2.27 -17.51
CA GLU A 642 -57.25 2.99 -17.72
C GLU A 642 -57.77 2.80 -19.15
N GLN A 643 -56.90 3.00 -20.16
CA GLN A 643 -57.24 2.82 -21.57
C GLN A 643 -57.71 1.39 -21.86
N THR A 644 -57.03 0.39 -21.32
CA THR A 644 -57.40 -1.03 -21.50
C THR A 644 -58.80 -1.32 -20.94
N LYS A 645 -59.13 -0.80 -19.74
CA LYS A 645 -60.48 -0.94 -19.16
C LYS A 645 -61.57 -0.31 -20.03
N VAL A 646 -61.28 0.84 -20.65
CA VAL A 646 -62.22 1.53 -21.54
C VAL A 646 -62.42 0.72 -22.83
N LEU A 647 -61.32 0.24 -23.43
CA LEU A 647 -61.35 -0.63 -24.61
C LEU A 647 -62.16 -1.91 -24.36
N ASP A 648 -61.92 -2.59 -23.24
CA ASP A 648 -62.65 -3.81 -22.87
C ASP A 648 -64.16 -3.53 -22.73
N ARG A 649 -64.54 -2.42 -22.10
CA ARG A 649 -65.96 -2.01 -22.00
C ARG A 649 -66.56 -1.71 -23.36
N ALA A 650 -65.84 -0.99 -24.22
CA ALA A 650 -66.30 -0.68 -25.57
C ALA A 650 -66.48 -1.95 -26.42
N LEU A 651 -65.56 -2.92 -26.30
CA LEU A 651 -65.66 -4.23 -26.93
C LEU A 651 -66.89 -5.01 -26.45
N VAL A 652 -67.14 -5.05 -25.13
CA VAL A 652 -68.31 -5.72 -24.56
C VAL A 652 -69.61 -5.11 -25.08
N ILE A 653 -69.71 -3.77 -25.14
CA ILE A 653 -70.93 -3.11 -25.64
C ILE A 653 -71.10 -3.35 -27.15
N ALA A 654 -70.01 -3.32 -27.93
CA ALA A 654 -70.06 -3.63 -29.36
C ALA A 654 -70.52 -5.07 -29.63
N LEU A 655 -70.20 -6.02 -28.75
CA LEU A 655 -70.62 -7.42 -28.82
C LEU A 655 -72.07 -7.66 -28.33
N GLN A 656 -72.67 -6.73 -27.57
CA GLN A 656 -74.01 -6.86 -26.97
C GLN A 656 -75.16 -6.19 -27.76
N ARG A 657 -74.90 -5.55 -28.92
CA ARG A 657 -75.99 -4.99 -29.76
C ARG A 657 -76.88 -6.10 -30.34
N PRO A 658 -78.22 -6.08 -30.12
CA PRO A 658 -79.12 -7.10 -30.62
C PRO A 658 -79.32 -7.00 -32.14
N ALA A 659 -79.25 -8.14 -32.82
CA ALA A 659 -79.68 -8.28 -34.20
C ALA A 659 -81.21 -8.14 -34.29
N GLY A 660 -81.71 -6.97 -34.71
CA GLY A 660 -83.15 -6.81 -34.91
C GLY A 660 -83.65 -5.38 -35.07
N ALA A 661 -83.40 -4.78 -36.24
CA ALA A 661 -84.31 -3.82 -36.88
C ALA A 661 -83.99 -3.84 -38.39
N GLU A 662 -84.82 -4.55 -39.15
CA GLU A 662 -84.61 -4.87 -40.56
C GLU A 662 -85.03 -3.76 -41.53
N ALA A 663 -84.44 -3.86 -42.73
CA ALA A 663 -85.02 -3.52 -44.05
C ALA A 663 -85.08 -2.05 -44.48
N ASN A 664 -83.93 -1.52 -44.93
CA ASN A 664 -83.77 -1.13 -46.34
C ASN A 664 -82.28 -0.98 -46.68
N ASP A 665 -81.89 -1.29 -47.92
CA ASP A 665 -80.56 -1.07 -48.53
C ASP A 665 -79.62 -2.29 -48.62
N GLY A 666 -79.99 -3.24 -49.49
CA GLY A 666 -79.16 -4.38 -49.90
C GLY A 666 -77.91 -4.03 -50.73
N MET A 667 -77.65 -2.76 -51.03
CA MET A 667 -76.43 -2.33 -51.73
C MET A 667 -75.33 -1.85 -50.77
N LYS A 668 -75.67 -1.23 -49.63
CA LYS A 668 -74.67 -0.81 -48.62
C LYS A 668 -74.00 -1.95 -47.84
N ASN A 669 -74.65 -3.12 -47.74
CA ASN A 669 -74.13 -4.22 -46.92
C ASN A 669 -72.92 -4.92 -47.57
N ARG A 670 -72.84 -4.94 -48.90
CA ARG A 670 -71.72 -5.52 -49.66
C ARG A 670 -70.50 -4.61 -49.64
N ASP A 671 -70.70 -3.29 -49.78
CA ASP A 671 -69.63 -2.31 -49.71
C ASP A 671 -69.05 -2.16 -48.29
N ASN A 672 -69.89 -2.22 -47.25
CA ASN A 672 -69.41 -2.27 -45.87
C ASN A 672 -68.65 -3.58 -45.57
N MET A 673 -69.05 -4.71 -46.13
CA MET A 673 -68.32 -5.97 -45.97
C MET A 673 -66.97 -5.93 -46.70
N ILE A 674 -66.91 -5.36 -47.91
CA ILE A 674 -65.66 -5.16 -48.67
C ILE A 674 -64.74 -4.17 -47.94
N LEU A 675 -65.26 -3.08 -47.38
CA LEU A 675 -64.48 -2.12 -46.61
C LEU A 675 -63.97 -2.74 -45.30
N ARG A 676 -64.80 -3.56 -44.63
CA ARG A 676 -64.41 -4.28 -43.41
C ARG A 676 -63.36 -5.36 -43.69
N MET A 677 -63.47 -6.10 -44.79
CA MET A 677 -62.43 -7.06 -45.21
C MET A 677 -61.14 -6.38 -45.64
N LYS A 678 -61.20 -5.20 -46.28
CA LYS A 678 -60.00 -4.39 -46.55
C LYS A 678 -59.35 -3.93 -45.25
N ARG A 679 -60.12 -3.40 -44.29
CA ARG A 679 -59.58 -2.94 -43.00
C ARG A 679 -58.96 -4.10 -42.20
N LEU A 680 -59.63 -5.26 -42.18
CA LEU A 680 -59.11 -6.46 -41.52
C LEU A 680 -57.82 -6.96 -42.17
N ARG A 681 -57.73 -6.90 -43.50
CA ARG A 681 -56.51 -7.24 -44.24
C ARG A 681 -55.38 -6.26 -43.93
N ASP A 682 -55.66 -4.96 -43.91
CA ASP A 682 -54.65 -3.93 -43.65
C ASP A 682 -54.16 -3.98 -42.18
N GLU A 683 -55.04 -4.30 -41.23
CA GLU A 683 -54.70 -4.61 -39.82
C GLU A 683 -53.89 -5.90 -39.72
N MET A 684 -54.29 -6.98 -40.41
CA MET A 684 -53.51 -8.23 -40.45
C MET A 684 -52.14 -8.05 -41.10
N GLU A 685 -52.00 -7.21 -42.13
CA GLU A 685 -50.73 -6.86 -42.76
C GLU A 685 -49.83 -6.01 -41.83
N THR A 686 -50.43 -5.23 -40.93
CA THR A 686 -49.71 -4.43 -39.93
C THR A 686 -49.21 -5.34 -38.81
N VAL A 687 -50.08 -6.20 -38.28
CA VAL A 687 -49.71 -7.23 -37.28
C VAL A 687 -48.69 -8.22 -37.85
N ALA A 688 -48.80 -8.61 -39.12
CA ALA A 688 -47.81 -9.46 -39.79
C ALA A 688 -46.45 -8.77 -39.92
N ARG A 689 -46.41 -7.46 -40.22
CA ARG A 689 -45.17 -6.65 -40.24
C ARG A 689 -44.56 -6.51 -38.85
N GLU A 690 -45.36 -6.29 -37.82
CA GLU A 690 -44.88 -6.24 -36.43
C GLU A 690 -44.36 -7.60 -35.96
N LEU A 691 -45.05 -8.70 -36.27
CA LEU A 691 -44.57 -10.05 -36.02
C LEU A 691 -43.27 -10.35 -36.79
N GLN A 692 -43.13 -9.90 -38.03
CA GLN A 692 -41.88 -10.02 -38.78
C GLN A 692 -40.75 -9.22 -38.15
N ASN A 693 -41.02 -8.00 -37.68
CA ASN A 693 -40.02 -7.19 -36.97
C ASN A 693 -39.64 -7.81 -35.62
N ASN A 694 -40.61 -8.32 -34.86
CA ASN A 694 -40.35 -9.03 -33.61
C ASN A 694 -39.54 -10.31 -33.87
N ASN A 695 -39.85 -11.07 -34.92
CA ASN A 695 -39.04 -12.23 -35.31
C ASN A 695 -37.62 -11.83 -35.74
N ARG A 696 -37.43 -10.71 -36.44
CA ARG A 696 -36.10 -10.18 -36.77
C ARG A 696 -35.32 -9.73 -35.53
N ILE A 697 -35.99 -9.14 -34.53
CA ILE A 697 -35.39 -8.78 -33.23
C ILE A 697 -35.02 -10.05 -32.45
N ILE A 698 -35.87 -11.07 -32.46
CA ILE A 698 -35.57 -12.36 -31.80
C ILE A 698 -34.42 -13.08 -32.52
N GLU A 699 -34.36 -13.04 -33.84
CA GLU A 699 -33.26 -13.58 -34.63
C GLU A 699 -31.96 -12.80 -34.41
N SER A 700 -32.01 -11.47 -34.25
CA SER A 700 -30.83 -10.67 -33.94
C SER A 700 -30.35 -10.90 -32.49
N LEU A 701 -31.25 -11.09 -31.53
CA LEU A 701 -30.93 -11.50 -30.16
C LEU A 701 -30.37 -12.94 -30.09
N ARG A 702 -30.89 -13.87 -30.93
CA ARG A 702 -30.33 -15.23 -31.07
C ARG A 702 -28.97 -15.22 -31.75
N ALA A 703 -28.79 -14.39 -32.79
CA ALA A 703 -27.50 -14.18 -33.44
C ALA A 703 -26.47 -13.65 -32.44
N PHE A 704 -26.85 -12.67 -31.60
CA PHE A 704 -26.02 -12.11 -30.53
C PHE A 704 -25.66 -13.15 -29.44
N ASN A 705 -26.59 -14.07 -29.12
CA ASN A 705 -26.31 -15.18 -28.20
C ASN A 705 -25.47 -16.30 -28.84
N SER A 706 -25.55 -16.52 -30.16
CA SER A 706 -24.70 -17.49 -30.87
C SER A 706 -23.27 -16.99 -31.13
N THR A 707 -23.04 -15.67 -31.19
CA THR A 707 -21.67 -15.10 -31.17
C THR A 707 -21.03 -15.12 -29.78
N LEU A 708 -21.81 -15.35 -28.72
CA LEU A 708 -21.30 -15.57 -27.35
C LEU A 708 -21.03 -17.05 -27.03
N VAL A 709 -21.34 -17.98 -27.94
CA VAL A 709 -21.06 -19.42 -27.79
C VAL A 709 -20.44 -19.94 -29.09
N LEU A 710 -19.17 -19.60 -29.32
CA LEU A 710 -18.25 -20.32 -30.22
C LEU A 710 -16.82 -19.76 -30.04
N GLU A 711 -16.17 -20.15 -28.93
CA GLU A 711 -14.72 -20.37 -28.95
C GLU A 711 -14.48 -21.87 -28.68
N PRO A 712 -13.65 -22.55 -29.49
CA PRO A 712 -13.37 -23.97 -29.31
C PRO A 712 -12.52 -24.19 -28.06
N SER A 713 -12.96 -25.16 -27.26
CA SER A 713 -12.23 -25.74 -26.13
C SER A 713 -10.77 -26.05 -26.47
N LEU A 714 -9.84 -25.35 -25.83
CA LEU A 714 -8.43 -25.74 -25.76
C LEU A 714 -8.25 -26.95 -24.82
N PRO A 715 -7.31 -27.87 -25.12
CA PRO A 715 -7.19 -29.16 -24.45
C PRO A 715 -6.65 -29.05 -23.01
N GLN A 716 -7.27 -29.80 -22.10
CA GLN A 716 -6.79 -29.98 -20.73
C GLN A 716 -5.40 -30.65 -20.69
N PRO A 717 -4.45 -30.18 -19.88
CA PRO A 717 -3.24 -30.93 -19.56
C PRO A 717 -3.58 -32.08 -18.60
N LYS A 718 -3.12 -33.28 -18.96
CA LYS A 718 -3.16 -34.46 -18.10
C LYS A 718 -2.28 -34.25 -16.87
N CYS A 719 -2.82 -34.56 -15.70
CA CYS A 719 -2.05 -34.71 -14.48
C CYS A 719 -1.04 -35.85 -14.63
N SER A 720 0.23 -35.52 -14.37
CA SER A 720 1.28 -36.41 -13.89
C SER A 720 2.20 -35.58 -13.01
#